data_AF-A0AAD2K3J2-F1
#
_entry.id   AF-A0AAD2K3J2-F1
#
_cell.length_a   1.000
_cell.length_b   1.000
_cell.length_c   1.000
_cell.angle_alpha   90.00
_cell.angle_beta   90.00
_cell.angle_gamma   90.00
#
_symmetry.space_group_name_H-M   'P 1'
#
loop_
_entity.id
_entity.type
_entity.pdbx_description
1 polymer ?
#
loop_
_entity_poly.entity_id
_entity_poly.type
_entity_poly.pdbx_seq_one_letter_code
_entity_poly.pdbx_strand_id
1 'polypeptide(L)'
;MLLSWIVVGTGLLVRTVVAHGWVGQITIAGTVYQGNGLGTTGGPSVIRQVDTNSPVTSVSDSNLSCGPHAQPASQIANANPGDAIAVDWVSTEGPWFHDVGPLLTYLANCGSQTCDQFDASQAQWFKIEEAGRDASGWAQAQLNSGAPATLNLPSNLAAGNYLLRHEIIALQNGGSQGGAEFYASCSQLKVGGSGTGAPTSSELVKFPGAYSATDPGILVDVYTNTGAPYSFPGPPIAAFAGGSPSPPATPTTQPGLTPFPRYRTLVKEGTLRGDDHQTRIIQKLQDLHDKLVGYDPPRVSPSPTSSSGSSLFSRLLGRTSSPEPAAPPADAPKGLYLYGDVGTGKTMLMDLFYSTLPPEITRKRRVHFHAFMIDVHKRIHAVKARKGSSGDPILPVARDLANEASVLCFDEFQVTDIADAMILRRLLESLLNFGVVCVITSNRHPDDLYKNGIQRSSFIPAIELLKSQFEVTDLDSGTDYRRMARVPSSVKPYHHPLSPETAQTMASIFDSLHSEEDPVVRDRKLTIWGRTLLVPESTSTVAKFTFQQLCENPLSAADYIEITRVFGTIFLLDVWKIGVDRKDLARRFITFIDACYESKTRLFISSEVPIYQVFSGDAKSGEVTAEMRETMEELGLTADLLKSSMFTGEEEIFAFARACSRLVQMESKEWVESAGTSAVGIKST
;
A
#
# COMPACT_ATOMS: atom_id res chain seq x y z
N MET A 1 -24.31 45.98 -30.15
CA MET A 1 -23.22 45.82 -29.16
C MET A 1 -23.37 44.43 -28.56
N LEU A 2 -22.40 43.57 -28.82
CA LEU A 2 -22.38 42.15 -28.47
C LEU A 2 -22.21 41.97 -26.96
N LEU A 3 -23.08 41.19 -26.32
CA LEU A 3 -22.82 40.56 -25.02
C LEU A 3 -22.48 39.09 -25.29
N SER A 4 -21.19 38.78 -25.19
CA SER A 4 -20.67 37.42 -25.31
C SER A 4 -20.97 36.62 -24.03
N TRP A 5 -21.63 35.49 -24.21
CA TRP A 5 -21.75 34.44 -23.20
C TRP A 5 -20.45 33.62 -23.19
N ILE A 6 -19.69 33.66 -22.09
CA ILE A 6 -18.62 32.69 -21.83
C ILE A 6 -19.19 31.65 -20.88
N VAL A 7 -19.46 30.46 -21.42
CA VAL A 7 -19.70 29.24 -20.66
C VAL A 7 -18.35 28.76 -20.14
N VAL A 8 -18.11 28.90 -18.84
CA VAL A 8 -16.99 28.21 -18.17
C VAL A 8 -17.48 26.81 -17.82
N GLY A 9 -17.16 25.85 -18.69
CA GLY A 9 -17.34 24.43 -18.39
C GLY A 9 -16.34 24.02 -17.31
N THR A 10 -16.84 23.61 -16.15
CA THR A 10 -16.06 22.92 -15.13
C THR A 10 -15.74 21.51 -15.63
N GLY A 11 -14.64 21.36 -16.37
CA GLY A 11 -14.05 20.07 -16.66
C GLY A 11 -13.65 19.40 -15.34
N LEU A 12 -14.30 18.27 -15.01
CA LEU A 12 -13.74 17.33 -14.05
C LEU A 12 -12.38 16.88 -14.60
N LEU A 13 -11.29 17.41 -14.04
CA LEU A 13 -9.97 16.81 -14.18
C LEU A 13 -10.00 15.50 -13.40
N VAL A 14 -10.30 14.42 -14.13
CA VAL A 14 -9.96 13.07 -13.71
C VAL A 14 -8.45 13.05 -13.54
N ARG A 15 -7.96 13.04 -12.30
CA ARG A 15 -6.55 12.76 -12.02
C ARG A 15 -6.30 11.30 -12.36
N THR A 16 -5.79 11.04 -13.55
CA THR A 16 -5.15 9.78 -13.89
C THR A 16 -3.90 9.66 -13.02
N VAL A 17 -3.87 8.66 -12.14
CA VAL A 17 -2.63 8.27 -11.45
C VAL A 17 -1.72 7.68 -12.53
N VAL A 18 -0.68 8.41 -12.92
CA VAL A 18 0.34 7.93 -13.87
C VAL A 18 1.30 7.05 -13.09
N ALA A 19 1.56 5.85 -13.59
CA ALA A 19 2.51 4.98 -12.95
C ALA A 19 3.95 5.12 -13.42
N HIS A 20 4.89 4.89 -12.51
CA HIS A 20 6.28 5.24 -12.72
C HIS A 20 7.19 4.13 -12.19
N GLY A 21 7.91 3.42 -13.07
CA GLY A 21 8.88 2.40 -12.62
C GLY A 21 9.95 2.03 -13.63
N TRP A 22 11.01 1.40 -13.13
CA TRP A 22 12.16 0.89 -13.89
C TRP A 22 12.78 -0.31 -13.19
N VAL A 23 13.69 -1.02 -13.85
CA VAL A 23 14.46 -2.11 -13.23
C VAL A 23 15.60 -1.51 -12.40
N GLY A 24 15.52 -1.66 -11.08
CA GLY A 24 16.53 -1.16 -10.15
C GLY A 24 17.69 -2.15 -9.97
N GLN A 25 17.43 -3.45 -10.14
CA GLN A 25 18.41 -4.51 -9.93
C GLN A 25 18.06 -5.74 -10.77
N ILE A 26 19.07 -6.48 -11.19
CA ILE A 26 18.91 -7.83 -11.76
C ILE A 26 19.89 -8.80 -11.08
N THR A 27 19.41 -9.97 -10.68
CA THR A 27 20.23 -11.04 -10.12
C THR A 27 20.31 -12.19 -11.12
N ILE A 28 21.52 -12.65 -11.44
CA ILE A 28 21.75 -13.73 -12.41
C ILE A 28 22.66 -14.76 -11.75
N ALA A 29 22.19 -16.01 -11.66
CA ALA A 29 22.89 -17.10 -10.97
C ALA A 29 23.35 -16.70 -9.54
N GLY A 30 22.53 -15.94 -8.83
CA GLY A 30 22.83 -15.42 -7.49
C GLY A 30 23.77 -14.20 -7.44
N THR A 31 24.29 -13.74 -8.59
CA THR A 31 25.11 -12.52 -8.66
C THR A 31 24.21 -11.31 -8.88
N VAL A 32 24.28 -10.34 -7.98
CA VAL A 32 23.46 -9.12 -8.01
C VAL A 32 24.15 -8.05 -8.86
N TYR A 33 23.41 -7.48 -9.82
CA TYR A 33 23.83 -6.34 -10.62
C TYR A 33 22.88 -5.16 -10.38
N GLN A 34 23.44 -4.05 -9.90
CA GLN A 34 22.68 -2.83 -9.65
C GLN A 34 22.44 -2.06 -10.95
N GLY A 35 21.23 -1.56 -11.12
CA GLY A 35 20.88 -0.61 -12.18
C GLY A 35 21.40 0.78 -11.85
N ASN A 36 21.55 1.60 -12.88
CA ASN A 36 21.82 3.02 -12.67
C ASN A 36 20.52 3.73 -12.24
N GLY A 37 20.63 4.88 -11.56
CA GLY A 37 19.46 5.70 -11.24
C GLY A 37 18.88 6.36 -12.49
N LEU A 38 17.59 6.73 -12.46
CA LEU A 38 16.94 7.45 -13.56
C LEU A 38 17.75 8.66 -14.02
N GLY A 39 17.95 8.79 -15.33
CA GLY A 39 18.68 9.91 -15.93
C GLY A 39 20.18 9.96 -15.61
N THR A 40 20.74 8.98 -14.89
CA THR A 40 22.20 8.91 -14.64
C THR A 40 22.90 8.20 -15.79
N THR A 41 23.87 8.84 -16.42
CA THR A 41 24.64 8.26 -17.53
C THR A 41 26.00 7.75 -17.08
N GLY A 42 26.44 6.63 -17.65
CA GLY A 42 27.84 6.17 -17.53
C GLY A 42 28.22 5.40 -16.26
N GLY A 43 27.28 5.07 -15.36
CA GLY A 43 27.54 4.21 -14.21
C GLY A 43 27.77 2.73 -14.59
N PRO A 44 28.56 1.97 -13.81
CA PRO A 44 28.77 0.53 -14.00
C PRO A 44 27.46 -0.24 -13.79
N SER A 45 26.88 -0.76 -14.88
CA SER A 45 25.63 -1.55 -14.85
C SER A 45 25.53 -2.47 -16.05
N VAL A 46 24.82 -3.59 -15.90
CA VAL A 46 24.42 -4.48 -17.00
C VAL A 46 23.05 -4.13 -17.57
N ILE A 47 22.28 -3.30 -16.86
CA ILE A 47 20.95 -2.81 -17.24
C ILE A 47 21.11 -1.52 -18.05
N ARG A 48 20.50 -1.48 -19.24
CA ARG A 48 20.43 -0.28 -20.07
C ARG A 48 19.58 0.77 -19.40
N GLN A 49 20.15 1.95 -19.22
CA GLN A 49 19.53 2.99 -18.42
C GLN A 49 18.45 3.73 -19.22
N VAL A 50 17.26 3.83 -18.65
CA VAL A 50 16.18 4.70 -19.15
C VAL A 50 16.29 6.09 -18.52
N ASP A 51 15.90 7.13 -19.25
CA ASP A 51 15.98 8.52 -18.77
C ASP A 51 14.77 8.93 -17.92
N THR A 52 13.64 8.26 -18.12
CA THR A 52 12.41 8.42 -17.35
C THR A 52 11.84 7.06 -16.94
N ASN A 53 11.02 7.10 -15.89
CA ASN A 53 10.22 5.98 -15.40
C ASN A 53 8.79 5.98 -15.96
N SER A 54 8.50 6.87 -16.92
CA SER A 54 7.19 6.97 -17.58
C SER A 54 6.93 5.74 -18.47
N PRO A 55 5.67 5.28 -18.59
CA PRO A 55 5.33 4.23 -19.53
C PRO A 55 5.46 4.68 -20.97
N VAL A 56 5.71 3.73 -21.84
CA VAL A 56 5.35 3.85 -23.26
C VAL A 56 3.87 3.49 -23.37
N THR A 57 3.05 4.28 -24.07
CA THR A 57 1.60 4.01 -24.25
C THR A 57 1.21 3.68 -25.69
N SER A 58 2.14 3.86 -26.63
CA SER A 58 1.94 3.54 -28.04
C SER A 58 2.77 2.33 -28.45
N VAL A 59 2.10 1.31 -29.01
CA VAL A 59 2.77 0.11 -29.56
C VAL A 59 3.67 0.40 -30.76
N SER A 60 3.56 1.60 -31.36
CA SER A 60 4.39 2.04 -32.48
C SER A 60 5.58 2.90 -32.06
N ASP A 61 5.75 3.17 -30.76
CA ASP A 61 6.86 3.98 -30.24
C ASP A 61 8.18 3.19 -30.28
N SER A 62 9.26 3.84 -30.72
CA SER A 62 10.60 3.24 -30.72
C SER A 62 11.11 2.85 -29.32
N ASN A 63 10.63 3.55 -28.28
CA ASN A 63 10.97 3.28 -26.89
C ASN A 63 10.41 1.95 -26.37
N LEU A 64 9.49 1.30 -27.12
CA LEU A 64 8.95 -0.01 -26.74
C LEU A 64 10.01 -1.12 -26.69
N SER A 65 11.14 -0.95 -27.38
CA SER A 65 12.21 -1.96 -27.42
C SER A 65 12.90 -2.15 -26.07
N CYS A 66 13.47 -1.08 -25.49
CA CYS A 66 14.25 -1.15 -24.26
C CYS A 66 13.86 -0.13 -23.19
N GLY A 67 12.74 0.57 -23.39
CA GLY A 67 12.28 1.65 -22.53
C GLY A 67 12.67 3.04 -23.05
N PRO A 68 12.15 4.12 -22.43
CA PRO A 68 12.38 5.51 -22.82
C PRO A 68 13.87 5.86 -22.94
N HIS A 69 14.29 6.20 -24.16
CA HIS A 69 15.64 6.62 -24.54
C HIS A 69 16.76 5.76 -23.93
N ALA A 70 16.54 4.44 -23.85
CA ALA A 70 17.44 3.52 -23.19
C ALA A 70 18.87 3.58 -23.76
N GLN A 71 19.85 3.87 -22.90
CA GLN A 71 21.26 3.95 -23.27
C GLN A 71 21.97 2.59 -23.06
N PRO A 72 22.90 2.19 -23.94
CA PRO A 72 23.71 0.99 -23.73
C PRO A 72 24.38 0.97 -22.35
N ALA A 73 24.40 -0.21 -21.72
CA ALA A 73 24.99 -0.39 -20.41
C ALA A 73 26.50 -0.65 -20.54
N SER A 74 27.28 -0.27 -19.53
CA SER A 74 28.75 -0.35 -19.56
C SER A 74 29.30 -1.74 -19.21
N GLN A 75 28.47 -2.63 -18.66
CA GLN A 75 28.86 -3.97 -18.25
C GLN A 75 28.03 -5.05 -18.95
N ILE A 76 28.54 -6.28 -18.90
CA ILE A 76 27.90 -7.48 -19.43
C ILE A 76 27.95 -8.55 -18.35
N ALA A 77 26.79 -9.10 -17.99
CA ALA A 77 26.71 -10.21 -17.05
C ALA A 77 27.08 -11.52 -17.74
N ASN A 78 27.91 -12.35 -17.10
CA ASN A 78 28.08 -13.73 -17.54
C ASN A 78 26.87 -14.54 -17.08
N ALA A 79 26.33 -15.37 -17.95
CA ALA A 79 25.24 -16.28 -17.66
C ALA A 79 25.46 -17.61 -18.38
N ASN A 80 24.76 -18.65 -17.95
CA ASN A 80 24.76 -19.96 -18.58
C ASN A 80 23.31 -20.42 -18.82
N PRO A 81 23.09 -21.31 -19.81
CA PRO A 81 21.80 -21.95 -20.01
C PRO A 81 21.29 -22.59 -18.70
N GLY A 82 20.03 -22.32 -18.34
CA GLY A 82 19.41 -22.80 -17.10
C GLY A 82 19.61 -21.90 -15.87
N ASP A 83 20.45 -20.85 -15.94
CA ASP A 83 20.64 -19.94 -14.82
C ASP A 83 19.32 -19.23 -14.45
N ALA A 84 19.07 -19.16 -13.15
CA ALA A 84 17.96 -18.39 -12.60
C ALA A 84 18.25 -16.89 -12.70
N ILE A 85 17.24 -16.14 -13.12
CA ILE A 85 17.24 -14.68 -13.23
C ILE A 85 16.11 -14.13 -12.36
N ALA A 86 16.42 -13.11 -11.57
CA ALA A 86 15.46 -12.32 -10.82
C ALA A 86 15.58 -10.85 -11.22
N VAL A 87 14.48 -10.23 -11.63
CA VAL A 87 14.40 -8.84 -12.09
C VAL A 87 13.61 -8.02 -11.08
N ASP A 88 14.26 -7.09 -10.42
CA ASP A 88 13.67 -6.23 -9.39
C ASP A 88 13.18 -4.92 -10.00
N TRP A 89 11.86 -4.79 -10.11
CA TRP A 89 11.21 -3.54 -10.51
C TRP A 89 11.00 -2.63 -9.30
N VAL A 90 11.34 -1.36 -9.48
CA VAL A 90 11.18 -0.32 -8.46
C VAL A 90 10.41 0.87 -9.02
N SER A 91 9.83 1.64 -8.11
CA SER A 91 9.18 2.93 -8.35
C SER A 91 9.83 4.02 -7.50
N THR A 92 9.43 5.27 -7.71
CA THR A 92 9.88 6.41 -6.89
C THR A 92 9.42 6.34 -5.43
N GLU A 93 8.47 5.46 -5.11
CA GLU A 93 7.82 5.32 -3.81
C GLU A 93 8.11 3.96 -3.14
N GLY A 94 8.94 3.10 -3.76
CA GLY A 94 9.28 1.77 -3.24
C GLY A 94 9.13 0.66 -4.29
N PRO A 95 8.57 -0.51 -3.94
CA PRO A 95 8.25 -1.56 -4.90
C PRO A 95 7.36 -1.09 -6.06
N TRP A 96 7.29 -1.90 -7.11
CA TRP A 96 6.39 -1.68 -8.23
C TRP A 96 4.92 -1.64 -7.79
N PHE A 97 4.12 -0.63 -8.15
CA PHE A 97 2.83 -0.41 -7.48
C PHE A 97 1.58 -0.88 -8.24
N HIS A 98 1.72 -1.31 -9.49
CA HIS A 98 0.61 -1.96 -10.19
C HIS A 98 0.58 -3.45 -9.93
N ASP A 99 -0.62 -4.02 -9.87
CA ASP A 99 -0.87 -5.42 -9.56
C ASP A 99 -1.69 -6.14 -10.63
N VAL A 100 -1.92 -5.51 -11.79
CA VAL A 100 -2.80 -5.99 -12.86
C VAL A 100 -2.12 -5.89 -14.23
N GLY A 101 -1.61 -7.03 -14.71
CA GLY A 101 -0.89 -7.09 -15.98
C GLY A 101 0.01 -8.32 -16.12
N PRO A 102 0.40 -8.71 -17.35
CA PRO A 102 1.39 -9.76 -17.55
C PRO A 102 2.83 -9.26 -17.38
N LEU A 103 3.73 -10.21 -17.23
CA LEU A 103 5.17 -10.07 -17.36
C LEU A 103 5.63 -10.86 -18.58
N LEU A 104 6.49 -10.28 -19.41
CA LEU A 104 7.01 -10.94 -20.61
C LEU A 104 8.53 -10.81 -20.66
N THR A 105 9.22 -11.88 -21.05
CA THR A 105 10.69 -11.87 -21.20
C THR A 105 11.10 -12.36 -22.58
N TYR A 106 11.98 -11.60 -23.21
CA TYR A 106 12.52 -11.83 -24.54
C TYR A 106 14.04 -11.83 -24.51
N LEU A 107 14.64 -12.53 -25.46
CA LEU A 107 16.06 -12.43 -25.77
C LEU A 107 16.25 -11.96 -27.21
N ALA A 108 17.34 -11.23 -27.47
CA ALA A 108 17.82 -10.93 -28.81
C ALA A 108 19.32 -11.18 -28.90
N ASN A 109 19.76 -11.91 -29.93
CA ASN A 109 21.18 -12.20 -30.13
C ASN A 109 21.88 -10.96 -30.73
N CYS A 110 22.94 -10.50 -30.07
CA CYS A 110 23.74 -9.34 -30.49
C CYS A 110 24.73 -9.66 -31.64
N GLY A 111 24.76 -10.91 -32.11
CA GLY A 111 25.68 -11.41 -33.12
C GLY A 111 27.10 -11.59 -32.56
N SER A 112 28.09 -11.28 -33.39
CA SER A 112 29.51 -11.40 -33.01
C SER A 112 30.01 -10.27 -32.11
N GLN A 113 29.28 -9.15 -32.03
CA GLN A 113 29.63 -8.03 -31.15
C GLN A 113 29.03 -8.21 -29.76
N THR A 114 29.63 -7.53 -28.79
CA THR A 114 29.13 -7.49 -27.41
C THR A 114 27.92 -6.54 -27.31
N CYS A 115 27.01 -6.83 -26.38
CA CYS A 115 25.74 -6.13 -26.32
C CYS A 115 25.84 -4.68 -25.82
N ASP A 116 26.95 -4.26 -25.24
CA ASP A 116 27.26 -2.85 -24.93
C ASP A 116 27.46 -2.00 -26.20
N GLN A 117 27.76 -2.63 -27.34
CA GLN A 117 27.94 -1.97 -28.64
C GLN A 117 26.78 -2.20 -29.61
N PHE A 118 25.77 -2.97 -29.18
CA PHE A 118 24.66 -3.38 -30.05
C PHE A 118 23.52 -2.34 -30.06
N ASP A 119 23.08 -1.94 -31.25
CA ASP A 119 21.90 -1.09 -31.41
C ASP A 119 20.62 -1.93 -31.24
N ALA A 120 19.88 -1.70 -30.15
CA ALA A 120 18.64 -2.42 -29.84
C ALA A 120 17.51 -2.16 -30.84
N SER A 121 17.60 -1.14 -31.69
CA SER A 121 16.65 -0.93 -32.79
C SER A 121 16.72 -2.04 -33.86
N GLN A 122 17.87 -2.72 -33.96
CA GLN A 122 18.12 -3.81 -34.90
C GLN A 122 17.81 -5.20 -34.30
N ALA A 123 17.47 -5.26 -33.01
CA ALA A 123 17.24 -6.51 -32.30
C ALA A 123 16.13 -7.34 -32.97
N GLN A 124 16.40 -8.64 -33.12
CA GLN A 124 15.40 -9.66 -33.47
C GLN A 124 15.08 -10.42 -32.18
N TRP A 125 13.90 -10.14 -31.62
CA TRP A 125 13.47 -10.65 -30.32
C TRP A 125 12.74 -11.98 -30.47
N PHE A 126 13.00 -12.93 -29.57
CA PHE A 126 12.18 -14.13 -29.39
C PHE A 126 11.77 -14.23 -27.93
N LYS A 127 10.54 -14.68 -27.69
CA LYS A 127 9.98 -14.82 -26.35
C LYS A 127 10.52 -16.07 -25.68
N ILE A 128 10.92 -15.98 -24.41
CA ILE A 128 11.41 -17.11 -23.62
C ILE A 128 10.50 -17.45 -22.44
N GLU A 129 9.75 -16.47 -21.93
CA GLU A 129 8.89 -16.62 -20.75
C GLU A 129 7.72 -15.62 -20.86
N GLU A 130 6.55 -16.02 -20.40
CA GLU A 130 5.42 -15.12 -20.17
C GLU A 130 4.64 -15.57 -18.93
N ALA A 131 4.28 -14.62 -18.08
CA ALA A 131 3.50 -14.86 -16.89
C ALA A 131 2.31 -13.90 -16.88
N GLY A 132 1.09 -14.43 -16.83
CA GLY A 132 -0.14 -13.68 -17.01
C GLY A 132 -1.01 -13.74 -15.77
N ARG A 133 -2.31 -13.89 -15.97
CA ARG A 133 -3.23 -14.17 -14.88
C ARG A 133 -3.38 -15.67 -14.66
N ASP A 134 -3.22 -16.10 -13.42
CA ASP A 134 -3.53 -17.45 -12.96
C ASP A 134 -4.54 -17.42 -11.79
N ALA A 135 -4.66 -18.53 -11.06
CA ALA A 135 -5.56 -18.64 -9.91
C ALA A 135 -5.17 -17.72 -8.73
N SER A 136 -3.89 -17.33 -8.62
CA SER A 136 -3.35 -16.46 -7.58
C SER A 136 -3.50 -14.96 -7.88
N GLY A 137 -3.82 -14.63 -9.13
CA GLY A 137 -3.96 -13.26 -9.61
C GLY A 137 -3.10 -12.99 -10.83
N TRP A 138 -2.79 -11.73 -11.08
CA TRP A 138 -1.86 -11.36 -12.13
C TRP A 138 -0.41 -11.53 -11.65
N ALA A 139 0.46 -11.98 -12.55
CA ALA A 139 1.89 -12.12 -12.28
C ALA A 139 2.54 -10.82 -11.78
N GLN A 140 2.00 -9.66 -12.16
CA GLN A 140 2.48 -8.36 -11.69
C GLN A 140 2.25 -8.13 -10.19
N ALA A 141 1.25 -8.77 -9.57
CA ALA A 141 0.91 -8.57 -8.16
C ALA A 141 2.05 -8.95 -7.20
N GLN A 142 2.92 -9.88 -7.59
CA GLN A 142 4.09 -10.23 -6.77
C GLN A 142 5.11 -9.08 -6.69
N LEU A 143 5.22 -8.26 -7.75
CA LEU A 143 6.12 -7.11 -7.78
C LEU A 143 5.68 -6.02 -6.80
N ASN A 144 4.36 -5.92 -6.58
CA ASN A 144 3.76 -5.06 -5.57
C ASN A 144 4.15 -5.40 -4.13
N SER A 145 4.42 -6.67 -3.87
CA SER A 145 4.94 -7.12 -2.57
C SER A 145 6.46 -6.92 -2.40
N GLY A 146 7.14 -6.36 -3.40
CA GLY A 146 8.60 -6.21 -3.41
C GLY A 146 9.36 -7.46 -3.83
N ALA A 147 8.68 -8.49 -4.33
CA ALA A 147 9.33 -9.67 -4.90
C ALA A 147 9.82 -9.40 -6.33
N PRO A 148 10.97 -9.95 -6.75
CA PRO A 148 11.41 -9.86 -8.14
C PRO A 148 10.55 -10.71 -9.08
N ALA A 149 10.53 -10.33 -10.36
CA ALA A 149 10.10 -11.24 -11.42
C ALA A 149 11.17 -12.32 -11.60
N THR A 150 10.80 -13.60 -11.53
CA THR A 150 11.75 -14.71 -11.66
C THR A 150 11.53 -15.50 -12.94
N LEU A 151 12.62 -15.93 -13.58
CA LEU A 151 12.62 -16.82 -14.73
C LEU A 151 13.93 -17.62 -14.79
N ASN A 152 14.01 -18.61 -15.67
CA ASN A 152 15.27 -19.30 -15.98
C ASN A 152 15.66 -19.06 -17.45
N LEU A 153 16.95 -18.96 -17.73
CA LEU A 153 17.41 -19.03 -19.12
C LEU A 153 17.09 -20.42 -19.71
N PRO A 154 16.71 -20.51 -21.00
CA PRO A 154 16.49 -21.81 -21.64
C PRO A 154 17.71 -22.73 -21.49
N SER A 155 17.49 -23.95 -21.02
CA SER A 155 18.59 -24.88 -20.68
C SER A 155 19.44 -25.31 -21.88
N ASN A 156 18.91 -25.17 -23.09
CA ASN A 156 19.62 -25.44 -24.34
C ASN A 156 19.99 -24.15 -25.11
N LEU A 157 19.91 -22.96 -24.50
CA LEU A 157 20.23 -21.71 -25.20
C LEU A 157 21.65 -21.75 -25.79
N ALA A 158 21.79 -21.38 -27.07
CA ALA A 158 23.09 -21.30 -27.71
C ALA A 158 23.99 -20.23 -27.06
N ALA A 159 25.27 -20.52 -26.90
CA ALA A 159 26.24 -19.56 -26.40
C ALA A 159 26.31 -18.31 -27.30
N GLY A 160 26.48 -17.14 -26.71
CA GLY A 160 26.49 -15.88 -27.44
C GLY A 160 26.25 -14.65 -26.58
N ASN A 161 26.22 -13.48 -27.22
CA ASN A 161 25.88 -12.22 -26.58
C ASN A 161 24.39 -11.97 -26.76
N TYR A 162 23.67 -11.70 -25.68
CA TYR A 162 22.22 -11.50 -25.71
C TYR A 162 21.79 -10.23 -24.98
N LEU A 163 20.83 -9.50 -25.55
CA LEU A 163 19.99 -8.60 -24.78
C LEU A 163 18.84 -9.40 -24.16
N LEU A 164 18.65 -9.23 -22.86
CA LEU A 164 17.45 -9.68 -22.16
C LEU A 164 16.51 -8.50 -22.01
N ARG A 165 15.35 -8.56 -22.67
CA ARG A 165 14.27 -7.59 -22.52
C ARG A 165 13.23 -8.18 -21.59
N HIS A 166 13.04 -7.55 -20.44
CA HIS A 166 11.96 -7.88 -19.51
C HIS A 166 10.95 -6.74 -19.50
N GLU A 167 9.66 -7.09 -19.51
CA GLU A 167 8.58 -6.13 -19.70
C GLU A 167 7.42 -6.39 -18.74
N ILE A 168 6.87 -5.28 -18.24
CA ILE A 168 5.57 -5.20 -17.62
C ILE A 168 4.61 -4.54 -18.60
N ILE A 169 3.41 -5.11 -18.77
CA ILE A 169 2.29 -4.42 -19.42
C ILE A 169 1.24 -4.16 -18.34
N ALA A 170 1.10 -2.90 -17.90
CA ALA A 170 0.12 -2.54 -16.89
C ALA A 170 -1.24 -2.28 -17.56
N LEU A 171 -2.28 -2.98 -17.09
CA LEU A 171 -3.59 -3.06 -17.75
C LEU A 171 -4.73 -2.41 -16.97
N GLN A 172 -4.43 -1.64 -15.92
CA GLN A 172 -5.43 -0.91 -15.14
C GLN A 172 -6.32 0.00 -16.00
N ASN A 173 -5.80 0.50 -17.12
CA ASN A 173 -6.52 1.33 -18.08
C ASN A 173 -6.71 0.63 -19.45
N GLY A 174 -6.41 -0.67 -19.55
CA GLY A 174 -6.39 -1.43 -20.81
C GLY A 174 -7.75 -1.58 -21.52
N GLY A 175 -8.86 -1.24 -20.84
CA GLY A 175 -10.20 -1.26 -21.44
C GLY A 175 -10.44 -0.22 -22.53
N SER A 176 -9.50 0.70 -22.75
CA SER A 176 -9.53 1.71 -23.82
C SER A 176 -8.27 1.65 -24.67
N GLN A 177 -8.40 1.91 -25.97
CA GLN A 177 -7.26 1.93 -26.89
C GLN A 177 -6.26 3.02 -26.45
N GLY A 178 -4.98 2.65 -26.30
CA GLY A 178 -3.94 3.53 -25.77
C GLY A 178 -3.88 3.62 -24.24
N GLY A 179 -4.70 2.84 -23.52
CA GLY A 179 -4.68 2.77 -22.06
C GLY A 179 -3.74 1.70 -21.48
N ALA A 180 -3.26 0.75 -22.28
CA ALA A 180 -2.20 -0.16 -21.84
C ALA A 180 -0.86 0.59 -21.71
N GLU A 181 -0.17 0.35 -20.60
CA GLU A 181 1.09 1.02 -20.26
C GLU A 181 2.24 0.01 -20.31
N PHE A 182 3.22 0.24 -21.17
CA PHE A 182 4.34 -0.66 -21.43
C PHE A 182 5.61 -0.17 -20.72
N TYR A 183 6.20 -1.02 -19.90
CA TYR A 183 7.47 -0.76 -19.22
C TYR A 183 8.46 -1.83 -19.64
N ALA A 184 9.35 -1.48 -20.56
CA ALA A 184 10.40 -2.37 -21.04
C ALA A 184 11.75 -1.96 -20.43
N SER A 185 12.57 -2.95 -20.11
CA SER A 185 13.96 -2.76 -19.70
C SER A 185 14.85 -3.82 -20.34
N CYS A 186 16.06 -3.42 -20.76
CA CYS A 186 17.03 -4.30 -21.39
C CYS A 186 18.27 -4.50 -20.52
N SER A 187 18.73 -5.74 -20.37
CA SER A 187 19.97 -6.12 -19.69
C SER A 187 20.91 -6.86 -20.65
N GLN A 188 22.22 -6.77 -20.41
CA GLN A 188 23.25 -7.27 -21.33
C GLN A 188 23.91 -8.55 -20.78
N LEU A 189 23.80 -9.65 -21.52
CA LEU A 189 24.27 -10.96 -21.12
C LEU A 189 25.33 -11.51 -22.09
N LYS A 190 26.29 -12.25 -21.55
CA LYS A 190 27.18 -13.15 -22.28
C LYS A 190 26.90 -14.57 -21.81
N VAL A 191 26.18 -15.32 -22.65
CA VAL A 191 25.77 -16.70 -22.38
C VAL A 191 26.89 -17.65 -22.80
N GLY A 192 27.37 -18.46 -21.86
CA GLY A 192 28.35 -19.52 -22.08
C GLY A 192 27.74 -20.87 -22.44
N GLY A 193 28.52 -21.94 -22.27
CA GLY A 193 28.07 -23.32 -22.45
C GLY A 193 28.13 -23.84 -23.90
N SER A 194 27.51 -25.00 -24.12
CA SER A 194 27.49 -25.75 -25.38
C SER A 194 26.08 -25.99 -25.92
N GLY A 195 25.10 -25.23 -25.44
CA GLY A 195 23.73 -25.27 -25.97
C GLY A 195 23.70 -24.91 -27.46
N THR A 196 22.65 -25.36 -28.14
CA THR A 196 22.47 -25.16 -29.60
C THR A 196 21.09 -24.63 -29.97
N GLY A 197 20.22 -24.45 -28.98
CA GLY A 197 18.88 -23.91 -29.11
C GLY A 197 18.91 -22.46 -29.57
N ALA A 198 18.17 -22.20 -30.65
CA ALA A 198 17.99 -20.90 -31.25
C ALA A 198 16.56 -20.82 -31.82
N PRO A 199 15.96 -19.61 -31.90
CA PRO A 199 14.64 -19.44 -32.47
C PRO A 199 14.68 -19.66 -33.99
N THR A 200 13.54 -20.05 -34.54
CA THR A 200 13.26 -20.02 -35.98
C THR A 200 12.97 -18.59 -36.43
N SER A 201 13.08 -18.33 -37.74
CA SER A 201 12.78 -17.00 -38.29
C SER A 201 11.34 -16.54 -38.05
N SER A 202 10.39 -17.46 -37.92
CA SER A 202 8.98 -17.17 -37.60
C SER A 202 8.73 -16.79 -36.13
N GLU A 203 9.67 -17.08 -35.23
CA GLU A 203 9.58 -16.74 -33.81
C GLU A 203 10.26 -15.40 -33.49
N LEU A 204 10.89 -14.77 -34.49
CA LEU A 204 11.58 -13.50 -34.37
C LEU A 204 10.64 -12.32 -34.66
N VAL A 205 10.64 -11.33 -33.79
CA VAL A 205 9.86 -10.09 -33.90
C VAL A 205 10.70 -8.85 -33.66
N LYS A 206 10.16 -7.67 -33.99
CA LYS A 206 10.75 -6.35 -33.71
C LYS A 206 9.87 -5.56 -32.75
N PHE A 207 10.50 -4.71 -31.94
CA PHE A 207 9.82 -3.70 -31.14
C PHE A 207 10.26 -2.30 -31.61
N PRO A 208 9.34 -1.45 -32.09
CA PRO A 208 7.92 -1.69 -32.34
C PRO A 208 7.65 -2.68 -33.49
N GLY A 209 6.46 -3.29 -33.51
CA GLY A 209 6.00 -4.21 -34.57
C GLY A 209 5.46 -5.55 -34.10
N ALA A 210 5.88 -6.03 -32.92
CA ALA A 210 5.40 -7.30 -32.36
C ALA A 210 3.97 -7.21 -31.79
N TYR A 211 3.52 -6.00 -31.45
CA TYR A 211 2.24 -5.72 -30.80
C TYR A 211 1.35 -4.85 -31.69
N SER A 212 0.04 -5.08 -31.60
CA SER A 212 -1.01 -4.22 -32.16
C SER A 212 -1.82 -3.58 -31.03
N ALA A 213 -2.25 -2.33 -31.23
CA ALA A 213 -3.10 -1.61 -30.27
C ALA A 213 -4.48 -2.27 -30.07
N THR A 214 -4.82 -3.26 -30.90
CA THR A 214 -6.06 -4.04 -30.87
C THR A 214 -5.85 -5.50 -30.49
N ASP A 215 -4.62 -5.89 -30.12
CA ASP A 215 -4.39 -7.25 -29.60
C ASP A 215 -5.28 -7.48 -28.37
N PRO A 216 -5.90 -8.66 -28.24
CA PRO A 216 -6.83 -8.95 -27.15
C PRO A 216 -6.18 -9.00 -25.75
N GLY A 217 -4.85 -8.99 -25.67
CA GLY A 217 -4.10 -8.79 -24.42
C GLY A 217 -3.75 -7.33 -24.12
N ILE A 218 -3.89 -6.44 -25.11
CA ILE A 218 -3.55 -5.02 -25.00
C ILE A 218 -4.81 -4.17 -24.84
N LEU A 219 -5.82 -4.40 -25.68
CA LEU A 219 -7.15 -3.79 -25.55
C LEU A 219 -8.07 -4.77 -24.81
N VAL A 220 -8.04 -4.70 -23.48
CA VAL A 220 -8.78 -5.63 -22.61
C VAL A 220 -9.22 -4.95 -21.32
N ASP A 221 -10.51 -5.08 -21.01
CA ASP A 221 -11.04 -4.72 -19.70
C ASP A 221 -10.87 -5.90 -18.74
N VAL A 222 -9.80 -5.83 -17.95
CA VAL A 222 -9.38 -6.83 -16.97
C VAL A 222 -10.32 -6.95 -15.75
N TYR A 223 -11.21 -5.98 -15.53
CA TYR A 223 -12.15 -5.96 -14.41
C TYR A 223 -13.49 -6.61 -14.76
N THR A 224 -13.90 -6.55 -16.03
CA THR A 224 -15.12 -7.22 -16.51
C THR A 224 -14.84 -8.59 -17.11
N ASN A 225 -13.63 -8.81 -17.65
CA ASN A 225 -13.22 -10.08 -18.28
C ASN A 225 -12.47 -11.01 -17.31
N THR A 226 -13.03 -11.25 -16.12
CA THR A 226 -12.33 -11.95 -15.03
C THR A 226 -12.27 -13.47 -15.14
N GLY A 227 -13.04 -14.06 -16.06
CA GLY A 227 -13.14 -15.51 -16.23
C GLY A 227 -12.58 -16.07 -17.55
N ALA A 228 -12.10 -15.23 -18.47
CA ALA A 228 -11.50 -15.68 -19.72
C ALA A 228 -9.97 -15.84 -19.57
N PRO A 229 -9.35 -16.83 -20.24
CA PRO A 229 -7.90 -16.91 -20.36
C PRO A 229 -7.33 -15.62 -20.94
N TYR A 230 -6.25 -15.11 -20.34
CA TYR A 230 -5.55 -13.96 -20.87
C TYR A 230 -4.79 -14.33 -22.14
N SER A 231 -4.96 -13.54 -23.21
CA SER A 231 -4.26 -13.73 -24.48
C SER A 231 -2.99 -12.90 -24.50
N PHE A 232 -1.82 -13.52 -24.37
CA PHE A 232 -0.55 -12.81 -24.40
C PHE A 232 -0.30 -12.16 -25.78
N PRO A 233 0.17 -10.90 -25.82
CA PRO A 233 0.59 -10.27 -27.07
C PRO A 233 1.95 -10.79 -27.54
N GLY A 234 2.28 -10.55 -28.81
CA GLY A 234 3.56 -10.93 -29.41
C GLY A 234 3.64 -12.41 -29.85
N PRO A 235 4.85 -12.90 -30.20
CA PRO A 235 5.04 -14.27 -30.68
C PRO A 235 4.82 -15.29 -29.56
N PRO A 236 4.62 -16.59 -29.89
CA PRO A 236 4.67 -17.66 -28.89
C PRO A 236 6.06 -17.73 -28.23
N ILE A 237 6.15 -18.37 -27.06
CA ILE A 237 7.45 -18.78 -26.49
C ILE A 237 8.18 -19.63 -27.54
N ALA A 238 9.46 -19.33 -27.79
CA ALA A 238 10.27 -20.04 -28.76
C ALA A 238 10.29 -21.54 -28.44
N ALA A 239 10.09 -22.39 -29.44
CA ALA A 239 9.89 -23.83 -29.25
C ALA A 239 11.06 -24.52 -28.51
N PHE A 240 12.29 -24.04 -28.70
CA PHE A 240 13.46 -24.57 -27.98
C PHE A 240 13.54 -24.12 -26.52
N ALA A 241 12.85 -23.04 -26.15
CA ALA A 241 12.75 -22.53 -24.79
C ALA A 241 11.62 -23.22 -24.00
N GLY A 242 10.55 -23.64 -24.68
CA GLY A 242 9.50 -24.48 -24.10
C GLY A 242 9.97 -25.93 -23.92
N GLY A 243 10.29 -26.33 -22.68
CA GLY A 243 10.58 -27.73 -22.38
C GLY A 243 9.41 -28.67 -22.74
N SER A 244 9.73 -29.90 -23.19
CA SER A 244 8.77 -31.00 -23.34
C SER A 244 7.90 -31.18 -22.08
N PRO A 245 6.64 -31.66 -22.24
CA PRO A 245 5.71 -31.84 -21.12
C PRO A 245 6.33 -32.78 -20.10
N SER A 246 6.47 -32.30 -18.87
CA SER A 246 6.72 -33.18 -17.74
C SER A 246 5.55 -34.20 -17.65
N PRO A 247 5.80 -35.47 -17.31
CA PRO A 247 4.75 -36.47 -17.16
C PRO A 247 3.71 -35.96 -16.16
N PRO A 248 2.43 -36.39 -16.26
CA PRO A 248 1.38 -35.91 -15.37
C PRO A 248 1.84 -36.18 -13.94
N ALA A 249 2.10 -35.09 -13.21
CA ALA A 249 2.32 -35.19 -11.79
C ALA A 249 1.02 -35.75 -11.23
N THR A 250 1.07 -37.02 -10.83
CA THR A 250 0.22 -37.58 -9.77
C THR A 250 0.04 -36.49 -8.71
N PRO A 251 -1.17 -36.22 -8.21
CA PRO A 251 -1.44 -35.08 -7.33
C PRO A 251 -0.69 -35.27 -6.01
N THR A 252 0.56 -34.82 -5.99
CA THR A 252 1.34 -34.59 -4.79
C THR A 252 1.30 -33.10 -4.54
N THR A 253 0.49 -32.74 -3.56
CA THR A 253 0.46 -31.46 -2.85
C THR A 253 1.86 -30.87 -2.77
N GLN A 254 2.08 -29.70 -3.38
CA GLN A 254 3.33 -28.95 -3.27
C GLN A 254 3.63 -28.69 -1.78
N PRO A 255 4.74 -29.17 -1.22
CA PRO A 255 5.09 -28.88 0.16
C PRO A 255 5.72 -27.48 0.20
N GLY A 256 4.96 -26.42 0.50
CA GLY A 256 5.63 -25.13 0.67
C GLY A 256 4.86 -23.84 0.99
N LEU A 257 3.54 -23.76 0.86
CA LEU A 257 2.82 -22.47 0.99
C LEU A 257 1.71 -22.44 2.05
N THR A 258 1.82 -23.25 3.10
CA THR A 258 0.91 -23.16 4.26
C THR A 258 1.57 -22.37 5.40
N PRO A 259 0.82 -21.87 6.40
CA PRO A 259 1.35 -20.99 7.44
C PRO A 259 2.61 -21.52 8.15
N PHE A 260 2.62 -22.81 8.51
CA PHE A 260 3.71 -23.42 9.29
C PHE A 260 5.01 -23.63 8.50
N PRO A 261 4.99 -24.22 7.29
CA PRO A 261 6.13 -24.23 6.38
C PRO A 261 6.68 -22.83 6.08
N ARG A 262 5.82 -21.85 5.79
CA ARG A 262 6.27 -20.48 5.50
C ARG A 262 6.96 -19.84 6.70
N TYR A 263 6.42 -20.03 7.91
CA TYR A 263 7.07 -19.60 9.14
C TYR A 263 8.45 -20.25 9.33
N ARG A 264 8.55 -21.58 9.16
CA ARG A 264 9.84 -22.29 9.25
C ARG A 264 10.87 -21.77 8.26
N THR A 265 10.44 -21.44 7.04
CA THR A 265 11.30 -20.84 6.02
C THR A 265 11.83 -19.48 6.50
N LEU A 266 10.96 -18.60 6.97
CA LEU A 266 11.36 -17.28 7.50
C LEU A 266 12.30 -17.39 8.71
N VAL A 267 12.13 -18.41 9.56
CA VAL A 267 13.06 -18.69 10.67
C VAL A 267 14.41 -19.20 10.17
N LYS A 268 14.41 -20.09 9.17
CA LYS A 268 15.63 -20.65 8.57
C LYS A 268 16.44 -19.59 7.81
N GLU A 269 15.76 -18.66 7.16
CA GLU A 269 16.34 -17.52 6.44
C GLU A 269 16.87 -16.43 7.39
N GLY A 270 16.58 -16.52 8.69
CA GLY A 270 16.99 -15.53 9.69
C GLY A 270 16.14 -14.26 9.70
N THR A 271 15.09 -14.20 8.86
CA THR A 271 14.10 -13.10 8.84
C THR A 271 13.28 -13.07 10.14
N LEU A 272 12.95 -14.24 10.69
CA LEU A 272 12.29 -14.39 11.98
C LEU A 272 13.17 -15.18 12.95
N ARG A 273 13.02 -14.93 14.25
CA ARG A 273 13.53 -15.83 15.29
C ARG A 273 12.42 -16.79 15.69
N GLY A 274 12.73 -18.08 15.70
CA GLY A 274 11.81 -19.09 16.22
C GLY A 274 11.64 -18.95 17.73
N ASP A 275 10.39 -19.01 18.20
CA ASP A 275 10.08 -19.21 19.61
C ASP A 275 8.86 -20.13 19.80
N ASP A 276 8.81 -20.80 20.94
CA ASP A 276 7.80 -21.84 21.24
C ASP A 276 6.39 -21.26 21.38
N HIS A 277 6.26 -19.99 21.78
CA HIS A 277 4.96 -19.34 21.92
C HIS A 277 4.38 -19.01 20.55
N GLN A 278 5.15 -18.34 19.69
CA GLN A 278 4.77 -18.03 18.33
C GLN A 278 4.48 -19.30 17.52
N THR A 279 5.27 -20.36 17.69
CA THR A 279 5.02 -21.66 17.04
C THR A 279 3.62 -22.23 17.34
N ARG A 280 3.11 -22.07 18.58
CA ARG A 280 1.74 -22.49 18.93
C ARG A 280 0.67 -21.66 18.22
N ILE A 281 0.92 -20.36 18.03
CA ILE A 281 0.02 -19.47 17.28
C ILE A 281 0.03 -19.82 15.79
N ILE A 282 1.22 -20.08 15.23
CA ILE A 282 1.36 -20.55 13.85
C ILE A 282 0.61 -21.87 13.63
N GLN A 283 0.61 -22.77 14.63
CA GLN A 283 -0.19 -24.00 14.54
C GLN A 283 -1.69 -23.71 14.44
N LYS A 284 -2.23 -22.74 15.19
CA LYS A 284 -3.65 -22.35 15.06
C LYS A 284 -3.97 -21.77 13.68
N LEU A 285 -3.06 -20.97 13.12
CA LEU A 285 -3.19 -20.45 11.74
C LEU A 285 -3.16 -21.60 10.72
N GLN A 286 -2.29 -22.60 10.92
CA GLN A 286 -2.21 -23.80 10.11
C GLN A 286 -3.50 -24.63 10.21
N ASP A 287 -4.03 -24.82 11.42
CA ASP A 287 -5.26 -25.57 11.63
C ASP A 287 -6.46 -24.88 10.97
N LEU A 288 -6.53 -23.55 11.00
CA LEU A 288 -7.55 -22.80 10.26
C LEU A 288 -7.34 -22.93 8.75
N HIS A 289 -6.11 -22.80 8.27
CA HIS A 289 -5.77 -23.01 6.86
C HIS A 289 -6.27 -24.38 6.38
N ASP A 290 -5.98 -25.45 7.13
CA ASP A 290 -6.35 -26.82 6.74
C ASP A 290 -7.87 -27.05 6.75
N LYS A 291 -8.61 -26.33 7.61
CA LYS A 291 -10.07 -26.32 7.58
C LYS A 291 -10.64 -25.54 6.40
N LEU A 292 -9.91 -24.53 5.91
CA LEU A 292 -10.30 -23.77 4.71
C LEU A 292 -10.01 -24.54 3.42
N VAL A 293 -9.06 -25.49 3.43
CA VAL A 293 -8.83 -26.39 2.31
C VAL A 293 -10.09 -27.23 2.07
N GLY A 294 -10.75 -26.99 0.94
CA GLY A 294 -11.98 -27.69 0.55
C GLY A 294 -13.28 -27.11 1.13
N TYR A 295 -13.22 -25.99 1.87
CA TYR A 295 -14.42 -25.27 2.29
C TYR A 295 -15.00 -24.45 1.13
N ASP A 296 -16.23 -24.75 0.71
CA ASP A 296 -16.97 -23.99 -0.32
C ASP A 296 -18.13 -23.22 0.33
N PRO A 297 -18.01 -21.88 0.50
CA PRO A 297 -19.03 -21.08 1.17
C PRO A 297 -20.33 -21.04 0.34
N PRO A 298 -21.51 -20.99 0.98
CA PRO A 298 -22.79 -20.95 0.28
C PRO A 298 -22.88 -19.80 -0.73
N ARG A 299 -23.53 -20.07 -1.88
CA ARG A 299 -23.79 -19.02 -2.87
C ARG A 299 -24.80 -18.00 -2.34
N VAL A 300 -24.32 -16.77 -2.15
CA VAL A 300 -25.13 -15.65 -1.69
C VAL A 300 -25.81 -14.99 -2.89
N SER A 301 -27.14 -15.09 -3.00
CA SER A 301 -27.86 -14.42 -4.09
C SER A 301 -27.65 -12.90 -4.01
N PRO A 302 -27.29 -12.20 -5.11
CA PRO A 302 -27.07 -10.76 -5.08
C PRO A 302 -28.37 -9.99 -4.76
N SER A 303 -28.22 -8.84 -4.09
CA SER A 303 -29.36 -7.96 -3.79
C SER A 303 -30.05 -7.53 -5.10
N PRO A 304 -31.40 -7.58 -5.22
CA PRO A 304 -32.07 -7.20 -6.45
C PRO A 304 -31.79 -5.73 -6.78
N THR A 305 -31.05 -5.49 -7.87
CA THR A 305 -30.80 -4.19 -8.46
C THR A 305 -32.00 -3.79 -9.31
N SER A 306 -32.68 -2.71 -8.92
CA SER A 306 -33.74 -2.13 -9.74
C SER A 306 -33.14 -1.19 -10.79
N SER A 307 -32.65 -1.73 -11.91
CA SER A 307 -32.58 -0.95 -13.15
C SER A 307 -32.37 -1.79 -14.41
N SER A 308 -33.37 -1.68 -15.29
CA SER A 308 -33.34 -1.78 -16.76
C SER A 308 -34.08 -2.99 -17.39
N GLY A 309 -35.23 -2.66 -17.97
CA GLY A 309 -35.82 -3.27 -19.16
C GLY A 309 -36.06 -4.78 -19.21
N SER A 310 -37.24 -5.25 -18.80
CA SER A 310 -38.07 -6.13 -19.64
C SER A 310 -39.37 -6.59 -18.97
N SER A 311 -40.43 -6.57 -19.77
CA SER A 311 -41.57 -7.49 -19.73
C SER A 311 -42.45 -7.54 -18.48
N LEU A 312 -43.69 -7.08 -18.68
CA LEU A 312 -44.85 -7.23 -17.79
C LEU A 312 -45.15 -8.69 -17.37
N PHE A 313 -44.52 -9.70 -18.00
CA PHE A 313 -44.70 -11.12 -17.64
C PHE A 313 -43.91 -11.58 -16.39
N SER A 314 -42.95 -10.80 -15.90
CA SER A 314 -42.19 -11.15 -14.68
C SER A 314 -42.94 -10.87 -13.37
N ARG A 315 -44.09 -10.17 -13.43
CA ARG A 315 -44.89 -9.79 -12.25
C ARG A 315 -45.79 -10.90 -11.70
N LEU A 316 -45.95 -12.04 -12.41
CA LEU A 316 -46.90 -13.09 -12.01
C LEU A 316 -46.26 -14.33 -11.37
N LEU A 317 -44.93 -14.42 -11.30
CA LEU A 317 -44.23 -15.50 -10.60
C LEU A 317 -43.61 -14.92 -9.33
N GLY A 318 -44.30 -15.15 -8.21
CA GLY A 318 -43.96 -14.65 -6.88
C GLY A 318 -42.49 -14.83 -6.54
N ARG A 319 -41.77 -13.71 -6.45
CA ARG A 319 -40.33 -13.67 -6.21
C ARG A 319 -40.09 -13.39 -4.73
N THR A 320 -40.08 -14.46 -3.93
CA THR A 320 -39.62 -14.44 -2.54
C THR A 320 -38.17 -13.99 -2.49
N SER A 321 -37.89 -12.89 -1.82
CA SER A 321 -36.53 -12.53 -1.39
C SER A 321 -35.97 -13.68 -0.56
N SER A 322 -34.86 -14.29 -0.98
CA SER A 322 -34.20 -15.34 -0.20
C SER A 322 -33.85 -14.76 1.20
N PRO A 323 -34.43 -15.30 2.29
CA PRO A 323 -34.17 -14.81 3.63
C PRO A 323 -32.70 -15.04 4.02
N GLU A 324 -32.20 -14.24 4.96
CA GLU A 324 -30.90 -14.48 5.58
C GLU A 324 -30.89 -15.88 6.24
N PRO A 325 -29.80 -16.66 6.10
CA PRO A 325 -29.64 -17.88 6.87
C PRO A 325 -29.70 -17.56 8.38
N ALA A 326 -30.38 -18.40 9.16
CA ALA A 326 -30.54 -18.16 10.61
C ALA A 326 -29.29 -18.48 11.44
N ALA A 327 -28.30 -19.15 10.83
CA ALA A 327 -27.06 -19.56 11.48
C ALA A 327 -25.96 -19.76 10.41
N PRO A 328 -24.67 -19.79 10.81
CA PRO A 328 -23.58 -20.16 9.93
C PRO A 328 -23.73 -21.58 9.37
N PRO A 329 -23.15 -21.88 8.19
CA PRO A 329 -23.10 -23.25 7.66
C PRO A 329 -22.46 -24.21 8.66
N ALA A 330 -22.96 -25.45 8.73
CA ALA A 330 -22.51 -26.42 9.73
C ALA A 330 -21.03 -26.83 9.54
N ASP A 331 -20.52 -26.72 8.33
CA ASP A 331 -19.15 -26.97 7.91
C ASP A 331 -18.26 -25.72 7.92
N ALA A 332 -18.81 -24.54 8.24
CA ALA A 332 -18.04 -23.30 8.29
C ALA A 332 -17.02 -23.33 9.44
N PRO A 333 -15.73 -23.12 9.17
CA PRO A 333 -14.71 -23.02 10.22
C PRO A 333 -14.98 -21.83 11.14
N LYS A 334 -14.71 -22.00 12.44
CA LYS A 334 -14.66 -20.87 13.37
C LYS A 334 -13.54 -19.90 12.96
N GLY A 335 -13.80 -18.61 13.12
CA GLY A 335 -12.81 -17.57 12.90
C GLY A 335 -11.70 -17.57 13.96
N LEU A 336 -10.66 -16.79 13.73
CA LEU A 336 -9.59 -16.56 14.72
C LEU A 336 -9.63 -15.12 15.22
N TYR A 337 -9.55 -14.93 16.54
CA TYR A 337 -9.40 -13.62 17.16
C TYR A 337 -8.08 -13.59 17.92
N LEU A 338 -7.07 -12.95 17.33
CA LEU A 338 -5.72 -12.86 17.87
C LEU A 338 -5.55 -11.51 18.57
N TYR A 339 -5.28 -11.52 19.88
CA TYR A 339 -5.10 -10.28 20.63
C TYR A 339 -3.81 -10.27 21.43
N GLY A 340 -3.30 -9.08 21.71
CA GLY A 340 -2.16 -8.87 22.60
C GLY A 340 -1.65 -7.44 22.50
N ASP A 341 -0.68 -7.07 23.34
CA ASP A 341 -0.08 -5.75 23.38
C ASP A 341 0.69 -5.38 22.11
N VAL A 342 1.08 -4.12 22.00
CA VAL A 342 1.86 -3.62 20.86
C VAL A 342 3.21 -4.37 20.74
N GLY A 343 3.54 -4.86 19.55
CA GLY A 343 4.83 -5.54 19.29
C GLY A 343 4.82 -7.05 19.49
N THR A 344 3.66 -7.68 19.68
CA THR A 344 3.48 -9.14 19.79
C THR A 344 3.47 -9.89 18.45
N GLY A 345 3.68 -9.20 17.33
CA GLY A 345 3.75 -9.83 16.01
C GLY A 345 2.41 -10.05 15.29
N LYS A 346 1.32 -9.44 15.75
CA LYS A 346 -0.03 -9.51 15.13
C LYS A 346 -0.04 -9.28 13.61
N THR A 347 0.56 -8.19 13.15
CA THR A 347 0.61 -7.85 11.72
C THR A 347 1.36 -8.92 10.93
N MET A 348 2.50 -9.40 11.44
CA MET A 348 3.26 -10.48 10.82
C MET A 348 2.45 -11.78 10.74
N LEU A 349 1.73 -12.13 11.80
CA LEU A 349 0.85 -13.31 11.83
C LEU A 349 -0.28 -13.19 10.80
N MET A 350 -0.84 -11.98 10.65
CA MET A 350 -1.84 -11.70 9.63
C MET A 350 -1.25 -11.75 8.21
N ASP A 351 -0.07 -11.17 7.98
CA ASP A 351 0.66 -11.22 6.70
C ASP A 351 0.91 -12.67 6.30
N LEU A 352 1.42 -13.46 7.25
CA LEU A 352 1.74 -14.86 7.08
C LEU A 352 0.49 -15.65 6.72
N PHE A 353 -0.61 -15.51 7.46
CA PHE A 353 -1.84 -16.24 7.18
C PHE A 353 -2.45 -15.81 5.84
N TYR A 354 -2.57 -14.52 5.58
CA TYR A 354 -3.21 -14.02 4.35
C TYR A 354 -2.44 -14.40 3.08
N SER A 355 -1.10 -14.39 3.14
CA SER A 355 -0.23 -14.81 2.03
C SER A 355 -0.23 -16.32 1.80
N THR A 356 -0.64 -17.11 2.80
CA THR A 356 -0.68 -18.58 2.73
C THR A 356 -2.09 -19.15 2.65
N LEU A 357 -3.12 -18.32 2.43
CA LEU A 357 -4.50 -18.79 2.26
C LEU A 357 -4.59 -19.84 1.14
N PRO A 358 -5.43 -20.88 1.29
CA PRO A 358 -5.56 -21.93 0.28
C PRO A 358 -5.91 -21.33 -1.10
N PRO A 359 -5.32 -21.85 -2.20
CA PRO A 359 -5.58 -21.34 -3.55
C PRO A 359 -7.06 -21.36 -3.97
N GLU A 360 -7.86 -22.25 -3.39
CA GLU A 360 -9.30 -22.35 -3.62
C GLU A 360 -10.07 -21.12 -3.08
N ILE A 361 -9.49 -20.42 -2.10
CA ILE A 361 -10.02 -19.17 -1.57
C ILE A 361 -9.68 -18.01 -2.53
N THR A 362 -10.53 -17.86 -3.54
CA THR A 362 -10.41 -16.80 -4.56
C THR A 362 -10.98 -15.46 -4.12
N ARG A 363 -11.91 -15.47 -3.15
CA ARG A 363 -12.59 -14.29 -2.61
C ARG A 363 -12.06 -13.98 -1.23
N LYS A 364 -10.98 -13.21 -1.14
CA LYS A 364 -10.35 -12.80 0.12
C LYS A 364 -10.17 -11.30 0.17
N ARG A 365 -10.31 -10.71 1.36
CA ARG A 365 -10.05 -9.29 1.59
C ARG A 365 -9.38 -9.10 2.94
N ARG A 366 -8.31 -8.30 2.93
CA ARG A 366 -7.64 -7.81 4.13
C ARG A 366 -7.80 -6.30 4.23
N VAL A 367 -8.13 -5.80 5.42
CA VAL A 367 -8.48 -4.39 5.60
C VAL A 367 -8.33 -3.96 7.07
N HIS A 368 -7.91 -2.72 7.32
CA HIS A 368 -7.97 -2.13 8.66
C HIS A 368 -9.43 -1.90 9.08
N PHE A 369 -9.78 -2.22 10.33
CA PHE A 369 -11.16 -2.20 10.81
C PHE A 369 -11.88 -0.85 10.59
N HIS A 370 -11.22 0.27 10.88
CA HIS A 370 -11.83 1.59 10.68
C HIS A 370 -12.12 1.90 9.20
N ALA A 371 -11.20 1.56 8.29
CA ALA A 371 -11.41 1.73 6.85
C ALA A 371 -12.57 0.85 6.34
N PHE A 372 -12.71 -0.35 6.90
CA PHE A 372 -13.84 -1.22 6.62
C PHE A 372 -15.16 -0.63 7.11
N MET A 373 -15.21 -0.07 8.32
CA MET A 373 -16.44 0.54 8.84
C MET A 373 -16.86 1.77 8.03
N ILE A 374 -15.92 2.58 7.54
CA ILE A 374 -16.21 3.68 6.60
C ILE A 374 -16.88 3.16 5.32
N ASP A 375 -16.36 2.07 4.73
CA ASP A 375 -16.96 1.43 3.54
C ASP A 375 -18.38 0.93 3.85
N VAL A 376 -18.57 0.24 4.98
CA VAL A 376 -19.88 -0.24 5.45
C VAL A 376 -20.89 0.90 5.60
N HIS A 377 -20.53 2.00 6.27
CA HIS A 377 -21.42 3.15 6.47
C HIS A 377 -21.80 3.82 5.15
N LYS A 378 -20.86 3.97 4.21
CA LYS A 378 -21.13 4.46 2.86
C LYS A 378 -22.15 3.59 2.14
N ARG A 379 -21.99 2.26 2.21
CA ARG A 379 -22.93 1.30 1.60
C ARG A 379 -24.31 1.35 2.27
N ILE A 380 -24.35 1.43 3.60
CA ILE A 380 -25.60 1.58 4.37
C ILE A 380 -26.34 2.86 3.96
N HIS A 381 -25.62 3.98 3.83
CA HIS A 381 -26.20 5.24 3.36
C HIS A 381 -26.76 5.12 1.93
N ALA A 382 -26.01 4.49 1.02
CA ALA A 382 -26.48 4.24 -0.35
C ALA A 382 -27.73 3.34 -0.39
N VAL A 383 -27.82 2.32 0.47
CA VAL A 383 -29.01 1.46 0.59
C VAL A 383 -30.20 2.23 1.14
N LYS A 384 -30.02 3.04 2.19
CA LYS A 384 -31.06 3.90 2.76
C LYS A 384 -31.58 4.93 1.74
N ALA A 385 -30.68 5.53 0.95
CA ALA A 385 -31.05 6.48 -0.09
C ALA A 385 -31.92 5.84 -1.19
N ARG A 386 -31.69 4.56 -1.51
CA ARG A 386 -32.46 3.83 -2.55
C ARG A 386 -33.80 3.27 -2.05
N LYS A 387 -33.86 2.78 -0.80
CA LYS A 387 -35.04 2.07 -0.25
C LYS A 387 -35.87 2.91 0.73
N GLY A 388 -35.44 4.13 1.03
CA GLY A 388 -35.98 4.93 2.14
C GLY A 388 -35.59 4.35 3.50
N SER A 389 -36.11 4.94 4.59
CA SER A 389 -35.85 4.49 5.96
C SER A 389 -36.57 3.19 6.36
N SER A 390 -37.21 2.50 5.40
CA SER A 390 -38.01 1.30 5.65
C SER A 390 -37.23 0.03 5.29
N GLY A 391 -36.88 -0.76 6.30
CA GLY A 391 -36.18 -2.04 6.16
C GLY A 391 -34.77 -2.03 6.73
N ASP A 392 -34.19 -3.21 6.87
CA ASP A 392 -32.83 -3.36 7.40
C ASP A 392 -31.77 -2.99 6.34
N PRO A 393 -30.95 -1.96 6.55
CA PRO A 393 -29.89 -1.60 5.62
C PRO A 393 -28.63 -2.45 5.79
N ILE A 394 -28.47 -3.19 6.89
CA ILE A 394 -27.26 -3.97 7.19
C ILE A 394 -27.22 -5.25 6.36
N LEU A 395 -28.31 -6.02 6.34
CA LEU A 395 -28.37 -7.28 5.61
C LEU A 395 -27.99 -7.18 4.11
N PRO A 396 -28.47 -6.20 3.33
CA PRO A 396 -28.01 -6.01 1.95
C PRO A 396 -26.51 -5.75 1.85
N VAL A 397 -25.93 -4.99 2.78
CA VAL A 397 -24.49 -4.69 2.81
C VAL A 397 -23.68 -5.92 3.18
N ALA A 398 -24.09 -6.69 4.19
CA ALA A 398 -23.47 -7.95 4.56
C ALA A 398 -23.47 -8.96 3.40
N ARG A 399 -24.59 -9.01 2.66
CA ARG A 399 -24.75 -9.84 1.46
C ARG A 399 -23.78 -9.46 0.34
N ASP A 400 -23.61 -8.16 0.09
CA ASP A 400 -22.70 -7.66 -0.93
C ASP A 400 -21.24 -7.96 -0.53
N LEU A 401 -20.89 -7.74 0.74
CA LEU A 401 -19.58 -8.07 1.30
C LEU A 401 -19.27 -9.57 1.27
N ALA A 402 -20.24 -10.44 1.58
CA ALA A 402 -20.09 -11.89 1.50
C ALA A 402 -19.96 -12.40 0.05
N ASN A 403 -20.45 -11.63 -0.93
CA ASN A 403 -20.20 -11.91 -2.34
C ASN A 403 -18.78 -11.52 -2.76
N GLU A 404 -18.22 -10.45 -2.18
CA GLU A 404 -16.86 -9.98 -2.43
C GLU A 404 -15.78 -10.83 -1.76
N ALA A 405 -16.03 -11.30 -0.52
CA ALA A 405 -15.05 -12.03 0.27
C ALA A 405 -15.68 -13.19 1.06
N SER A 406 -15.14 -14.39 0.89
CA SER A 406 -15.41 -15.56 1.73
C SER A 406 -14.46 -15.67 2.93
N VAL A 407 -13.28 -15.04 2.85
CA VAL A 407 -12.37 -14.85 3.97
C VAL A 407 -12.10 -13.37 4.20
N LEU A 408 -12.40 -12.87 5.39
CA LEU A 408 -12.18 -11.48 5.81
C LEU A 408 -11.11 -11.41 6.89
N CYS A 409 -10.02 -10.71 6.58
CA CYS A 409 -8.93 -10.45 7.51
C CYS A 409 -9.01 -9.00 8.01
N PHE A 410 -9.39 -8.80 9.27
CA PHE A 410 -9.45 -7.49 9.91
C PHE A 410 -8.17 -7.21 10.68
N ASP A 411 -7.45 -6.18 10.27
CA ASP A 411 -6.34 -5.63 11.03
C ASP A 411 -6.81 -4.52 11.98
N GLU A 412 -6.18 -4.46 13.16
CA GLU A 412 -6.39 -3.43 14.18
C GLU A 412 -7.86 -3.25 14.58
N PHE A 413 -8.51 -4.36 14.90
CA PHE A 413 -9.91 -4.37 15.31
C PHE A 413 -10.10 -3.67 16.64
N GLN A 414 -10.56 -2.43 16.57
CA GLN A 414 -10.87 -1.59 17.72
C GLN A 414 -12.23 -0.91 17.52
N VAL A 415 -13.06 -0.95 18.56
CA VAL A 415 -14.36 -0.31 18.55
C VAL A 415 -14.32 0.82 19.56
N THR A 416 -14.31 2.04 19.06
CA THR A 416 -14.32 3.28 19.85
C THR A 416 -15.60 4.08 19.61
N ASP A 417 -16.18 3.97 18.42
CA ASP A 417 -17.34 4.71 17.97
C ASP A 417 -18.67 3.98 18.29
N ILE A 418 -19.71 4.75 18.66
CA ILE A 418 -21.04 4.20 18.99
C ILE A 418 -21.79 3.70 17.75
N ALA A 419 -21.70 4.38 16.61
CA ALA A 419 -22.34 3.97 15.37
C ALA A 419 -21.77 2.65 14.87
N ASP A 420 -20.45 2.47 14.99
CA ASP A 420 -19.80 1.18 14.71
C ASP A 420 -20.30 0.09 15.65
N ALA A 421 -20.30 0.36 16.96
CA ALA A 421 -20.78 -0.58 17.98
C ALA A 421 -22.24 -1.02 17.74
N MET A 422 -23.10 -0.11 17.28
CA MET A 422 -24.52 -0.38 17.01
C MET A 422 -24.75 -1.30 15.81
N ILE A 423 -23.83 -1.32 14.84
CA ILE A 423 -23.98 -2.08 13.59
C ILE A 423 -23.21 -3.40 13.63
N LEU A 424 -22.07 -3.41 14.33
CA LEU A 424 -21.07 -4.47 14.26
C LEU A 424 -21.63 -5.85 14.57
N ARG A 425 -22.46 -5.96 15.62
CA ARG A 425 -23.09 -7.24 15.98
C ARG A 425 -23.83 -7.84 14.78
N ARG A 426 -24.75 -7.07 14.21
CA ARG A 426 -25.66 -7.53 13.16
C ARG A 426 -24.90 -7.78 11.87
N LEU A 427 -23.92 -6.93 11.55
CA LEU A 427 -23.07 -7.11 10.39
C LEU A 427 -22.26 -8.41 10.49
N LEU A 428 -21.61 -8.64 11.62
CA LEU A 428 -20.78 -9.83 11.83
C LEU A 428 -21.63 -11.09 11.85
N GLU A 429 -22.79 -11.06 12.52
CA GLU A 429 -23.76 -12.16 12.54
C GLU A 429 -24.20 -12.52 11.12
N SER A 430 -24.57 -11.55 10.30
CA SER A 430 -24.96 -11.79 8.91
C SER A 430 -23.82 -12.31 8.04
N LEU A 431 -22.60 -11.79 8.20
CA LEU A 431 -21.42 -12.29 7.46
C LEU A 431 -21.16 -13.76 7.79
N LEU A 432 -21.19 -14.13 9.08
CA LEU A 432 -21.00 -15.51 9.52
C LEU A 432 -22.14 -16.42 9.03
N ASN A 433 -23.39 -15.94 9.06
CA ASN A 433 -24.56 -16.66 8.53
C ASN A 433 -24.44 -16.91 7.01
N PHE A 434 -23.79 -16.02 6.27
CA PHE A 434 -23.44 -16.23 4.85
C PHE A 434 -22.22 -17.14 4.64
N GLY A 435 -21.60 -17.65 5.70
CA GLY A 435 -20.45 -18.55 5.63
C GLY A 435 -19.11 -17.83 5.42
N VAL A 436 -19.03 -16.53 5.70
CA VAL A 436 -17.76 -15.80 5.68
C VAL A 436 -16.93 -16.19 6.90
N VAL A 437 -15.67 -16.58 6.67
CA VAL A 437 -14.70 -16.88 7.74
C VAL A 437 -13.88 -15.64 8.03
N CYS A 438 -13.76 -15.26 9.30
CA CYS A 438 -13.08 -14.04 9.70
C CYS A 438 -11.80 -14.34 10.52
N VAL A 439 -10.72 -13.61 10.24
CA VAL A 439 -9.52 -13.56 11.09
C VAL A 439 -9.33 -12.12 11.55
N ILE A 440 -9.18 -11.92 12.85
CA ILE A 440 -9.14 -10.61 13.50
C ILE A 440 -7.84 -10.48 14.29
N THR A 441 -7.13 -9.36 14.12
CA THR A 441 -6.09 -8.93 15.05
C THR A 441 -6.55 -7.74 15.88
N SER A 442 -6.29 -7.73 17.19
CA SER A 442 -6.66 -6.62 18.08
C SER A 442 -5.62 -6.37 19.17
N ASN A 443 -5.58 -5.14 19.71
CA ASN A 443 -4.84 -4.83 20.93
C ASN A 443 -5.66 -5.06 22.21
N ARG A 444 -6.90 -5.56 22.09
CA ARG A 444 -7.81 -5.75 23.22
C ARG A 444 -8.41 -7.15 23.17
N HIS A 445 -8.58 -7.77 24.33
CA HIS A 445 -9.43 -8.95 24.46
C HIS A 445 -10.89 -8.58 24.09
N PRO A 446 -11.72 -9.49 23.55
CA PRO A 446 -13.12 -9.19 23.23
C PRO A 446 -13.91 -8.57 24.39
N ASP A 447 -13.68 -9.04 25.63
CA ASP A 447 -14.32 -8.47 26.83
C ASP A 447 -13.91 -7.02 27.11
N ASP A 448 -12.83 -6.52 26.51
CA ASP A 448 -12.35 -5.14 26.64
C ASP A 448 -12.68 -4.26 25.44
N LEU A 449 -13.29 -4.81 24.37
CA LEU A 449 -13.77 -4.03 23.23
C LEU A 449 -14.88 -3.07 23.67
N TYR A 450 -14.83 -1.83 23.19
CA TYR A 450 -15.76 -0.76 23.56
C TYR A 450 -15.82 -0.50 25.09
N LYS A 451 -14.69 -0.76 25.76
CA LYS A 451 -14.31 -0.35 27.13
C LYS A 451 -14.95 0.98 27.54
N ASN A 452 -15.94 1.02 28.42
CA ASN A 452 -16.59 2.27 28.88
C ASN A 452 -17.36 3.07 27.80
N GLY A 453 -17.68 2.46 26.66
CA GLY A 453 -18.50 3.09 25.63
C GLY A 453 -19.94 3.34 26.08
N ILE A 454 -20.59 4.32 25.46
CA ILE A 454 -21.99 4.69 25.73
C ILE A 454 -22.89 3.52 25.34
N GLN A 455 -23.82 3.12 26.22
CA GLN A 455 -24.69 1.94 26.02
C GLN A 455 -23.94 0.62 25.78
N ARG A 456 -22.78 0.41 26.43
CA ARG A 456 -22.02 -0.84 26.36
C ARG A 456 -22.86 -2.12 26.55
N SER A 457 -23.91 -2.09 27.36
CA SER A 457 -24.84 -3.23 27.54
C SER A 457 -25.43 -3.73 26.22
N SER A 458 -25.72 -2.83 25.27
CA SER A 458 -26.21 -3.15 23.92
C SER A 458 -25.13 -3.77 23.02
N PHE A 459 -23.85 -3.58 23.36
CA PHE A 459 -22.70 -4.14 22.64
C PHE A 459 -22.26 -5.51 23.18
N ILE A 460 -22.60 -5.87 24.42
CA ILE A 460 -22.29 -7.18 25.02
C ILE A 460 -22.66 -8.35 24.09
N PRO A 461 -23.82 -8.37 23.40
CA PRO A 461 -24.13 -9.46 22.49
C PRO A 461 -23.14 -9.61 21.32
N ALA A 462 -22.46 -8.53 20.88
CA ALA A 462 -21.39 -8.62 19.89
C ALA A 462 -20.13 -9.30 20.46
N ILE A 463 -19.81 -9.03 21.73
CA ILE A 463 -18.71 -9.68 22.45
C ILE A 463 -18.98 -11.19 22.59
N GLU A 464 -20.21 -11.56 22.96
CA GLU A 464 -20.61 -12.97 23.05
C GLU A 464 -20.60 -13.68 21.68
N LEU A 465 -20.96 -12.97 20.61
CA LEU A 465 -20.83 -13.48 19.24
C LEU A 465 -19.37 -13.77 18.90
N LEU A 466 -18.46 -12.83 19.20
CA LEU A 466 -17.01 -13.03 18.99
C LEU A 466 -16.50 -14.23 19.79
N LYS A 467 -16.84 -14.34 21.07
CA LYS A 467 -16.38 -15.44 21.93
C LYS A 467 -16.94 -16.81 21.55
N SER A 468 -18.14 -16.85 20.96
CA SER A 468 -18.77 -18.11 20.55
C SER A 468 -18.31 -18.58 19.16
N GLN A 469 -18.10 -17.66 18.21
CA GLN A 469 -17.81 -17.97 16.81
C GLN A 469 -16.31 -17.89 16.46
N PHE A 470 -15.47 -17.35 17.35
CA PHE A 470 -14.04 -17.24 17.15
C PHE A 470 -13.27 -17.99 18.22
N GLU A 471 -12.14 -18.56 17.82
CA GLU A 471 -11.13 -19.01 18.76
C GLU A 471 -10.29 -17.80 19.18
N VAL A 472 -10.56 -17.31 20.40
CA VAL A 472 -9.88 -16.18 21.01
C VAL A 472 -8.54 -16.63 21.55
N THR A 473 -7.45 -16.06 21.05
CA THR A 473 -6.09 -16.47 21.37
C THR A 473 -5.24 -15.27 21.79
N ASP A 474 -4.62 -15.41 22.96
CA ASP A 474 -3.66 -14.46 23.53
C ASP A 474 -2.28 -14.63 22.87
N LEU A 475 -1.68 -13.51 22.47
CA LEU A 475 -0.34 -13.42 21.89
C LEU A 475 0.70 -12.87 22.89
N ASP A 476 0.28 -12.46 24.08
CA ASP A 476 1.16 -11.87 25.08
C ASP A 476 2.02 -12.95 25.74
N SER A 477 3.23 -13.14 25.21
CA SER A 477 4.27 -13.98 25.82
C SER A 477 5.15 -13.21 26.82
N GLY A 478 4.87 -11.92 27.04
CA GLY A 478 5.77 -10.98 27.73
C GLY A 478 6.96 -10.51 26.90
N THR A 479 7.07 -10.97 25.64
CA THR A 479 8.16 -10.63 24.70
C THR A 479 7.68 -9.63 23.66
N ASP A 480 8.17 -8.38 23.72
CA ASP A 480 8.01 -7.41 22.63
C ASP A 480 9.04 -7.73 21.54
N TYR A 481 8.60 -8.36 20.45
CA TYR A 481 9.47 -8.83 19.36
C TYR A 481 10.19 -7.67 18.66
N ARG A 482 9.69 -6.44 18.79
CA ARG A 482 10.38 -5.24 18.29
C ARG A 482 11.60 -4.86 19.13
N ARG A 483 11.70 -5.31 20.39
CA ARG A 483 12.87 -5.07 21.26
C ARG A 483 14.03 -6.02 20.96
N MET A 484 13.78 -7.11 20.22
CA MET A 484 14.79 -8.11 19.87
C MET A 484 15.48 -7.84 18.52
N ALA A 485 14.93 -6.95 17.69
CA ALA A 485 15.60 -6.36 16.53
C ALA A 485 16.16 -4.97 16.93
N ARG A 486 17.49 -4.84 16.98
CA ARG A 486 18.16 -3.64 17.47
C ARG A 486 18.19 -2.51 16.43
N VAL A 487 17.44 -1.43 16.67
CA VAL A 487 17.80 0.01 16.61
C VAL A 487 16.85 0.75 17.59
N PRO A 488 17.28 1.72 18.44
CA PRO A 488 16.47 2.20 19.55
C PRO A 488 15.36 3.19 19.12
N SER A 489 14.09 2.79 19.25
CA SER A 489 12.89 3.62 19.00
C SER A 489 12.10 3.89 20.30
N SER A 490 12.73 4.44 21.33
CA SER A 490 12.11 4.70 22.65
C SER A 490 11.91 6.17 22.99
N VAL A 491 12.07 7.07 22.02
CA VAL A 491 11.93 8.52 22.22
C VAL A 491 10.58 8.99 21.68
N LYS A 492 9.74 9.56 22.55
CA LYS A 492 8.45 10.14 22.17
C LYS A 492 8.67 11.42 21.34
N PRO A 493 7.94 11.64 20.23
CA PRO A 493 8.10 12.86 19.45
C PRO A 493 7.57 14.14 20.11
N TYR A 494 6.51 14.07 20.94
CA TYR A 494 5.95 15.22 21.64
C TYR A 494 6.33 15.20 23.13
N HIS A 495 6.88 16.32 23.61
CA HIS A 495 7.31 16.48 24.99
C HIS A 495 6.60 17.66 25.66
N HIS A 496 5.98 17.41 26.80
CA HIS A 496 5.37 18.43 27.65
C HIS A 496 5.49 18.03 29.13
N PRO A 497 5.48 18.98 30.08
CA PRO A 497 5.52 20.43 29.88
C PRO A 497 6.92 20.94 29.49
N LEU A 498 7.05 22.24 29.23
CA LEU A 498 8.36 22.89 29.09
C LEU A 498 9.08 22.88 30.46
N SER A 499 10.12 22.07 30.56
CA SER A 499 10.99 21.97 31.73
C SER A 499 12.45 21.87 31.30
N PRO A 500 13.41 22.10 32.22
CA PRO A 500 14.82 21.82 31.96
C PRO A 500 15.08 20.38 31.51
N GLU A 501 14.31 19.39 31.99
CA GLU A 501 14.45 18.00 31.54
C GLU A 501 13.98 17.81 30.09
N THR A 502 12.86 18.43 29.71
CA THR A 502 12.37 18.44 28.32
C THR A 502 13.40 19.08 27.39
N ALA A 503 13.99 20.21 27.80
CA ALA A 503 15.02 20.88 27.02
C ALA A 503 16.29 20.03 26.85
N GLN A 504 16.76 19.37 27.92
CA GLN A 504 17.89 18.45 27.85
C GLN A 504 17.61 17.22 26.98
N THR A 505 16.39 16.69 27.05
CA THR A 505 15.96 15.56 26.22
C THR A 505 15.98 15.96 24.74
N MET A 506 15.37 17.08 24.39
CA MET A 506 15.35 17.59 23.01
C MET A 506 16.75 17.89 22.48
N ALA A 507 17.63 18.48 23.31
CA ALA A 507 19.02 18.70 22.95
C ALA A 507 19.77 17.38 22.71
N SER A 508 19.60 16.39 23.59
CA SER A 508 20.24 15.07 23.46
C SER A 508 19.83 14.34 22.19
N ILE A 509 18.53 14.41 21.82
CA ILE A 509 18.02 13.79 20.60
C ILE A 509 18.58 14.52 19.38
N PHE A 510 18.56 15.85 19.38
CA PHE A 510 19.13 16.66 18.30
C PHE A 510 20.63 16.35 18.12
N ASP A 511 21.37 16.24 19.22
CA ASP A 511 22.81 15.93 19.19
C ASP A 511 23.11 14.52 18.67
N SER A 512 22.20 13.57 18.90
CA SER A 512 22.35 12.20 18.37
C SER A 512 22.09 12.09 16.86
N LEU A 513 21.50 13.12 16.23
CA LEU A 513 21.12 13.13 14.82
C LEU A 513 22.07 13.94 13.93
N HIS A 514 23.16 14.49 14.48
CA HIS A 514 24.24 15.10 13.69
C HIS A 514 25.55 14.33 13.89
N SER A 515 26.49 14.50 12.96
CA SER A 515 27.81 13.86 12.98
C SER A 515 28.88 14.87 12.60
N GLU A 516 30.16 14.55 12.82
CA GLU A 516 31.27 15.42 12.37
C GLU A 516 31.28 15.64 10.85
N GLU A 517 30.66 14.73 10.08
CA GLU A 517 30.52 14.79 8.62
C GLU A 517 29.31 15.64 8.15
N ASP A 518 28.35 15.93 9.04
CA ASP A 518 27.19 16.80 8.79
C ASP A 518 26.99 17.81 9.94
N PRO A 519 27.87 18.83 10.05
CA PRO A 519 27.88 19.74 11.17
C PRO A 519 26.67 20.68 11.17
N VAL A 520 26.30 21.15 12.36
CA VAL A 520 25.23 22.14 12.52
C VAL A 520 25.62 23.48 11.89
N VAL A 521 24.84 23.87 10.89
CA VAL A 521 24.90 25.17 10.21
C VAL A 521 23.89 26.11 10.84
N ARG A 522 24.35 27.29 11.27
CA ARG A 522 23.47 28.37 11.74
C ARG A 522 23.02 29.28 10.60
N ASP A 523 21.79 29.74 10.69
CA ASP A 523 21.17 30.69 9.75
C ASP A 523 21.26 30.23 8.28
N ARG A 524 21.03 28.93 8.02
CA ARG A 524 21.05 28.36 6.66
C ARG A 524 19.98 29.05 5.81
N LYS A 525 20.40 29.54 4.65
CA LYS A 525 19.54 30.25 3.70
C LYS A 525 18.83 29.25 2.77
N LEU A 526 17.50 29.26 2.78
CA LEU A 526 16.68 28.56 1.79
C LEU A 526 16.06 29.58 0.82
N THR A 527 16.26 29.38 -0.47
CA THR A 527 15.70 30.24 -1.51
C THR A 527 14.36 29.67 -1.97
N ILE A 528 13.27 30.36 -1.65
CA ILE A 528 11.89 29.93 -1.94
C ILE A 528 11.24 31.01 -2.80
N TRP A 529 10.99 30.69 -4.08
CA TRP A 529 10.30 31.59 -5.03
C TRP A 529 10.83 33.04 -5.02
N GLY A 530 12.15 33.20 -4.96
CA GLY A 530 12.81 34.51 -5.02
C GLY A 530 12.98 35.25 -3.68
N ARG A 531 12.54 34.67 -2.55
CA ARG A 531 12.85 35.17 -1.20
C ARG A 531 13.72 34.19 -0.41
N THR A 532 14.45 34.71 0.58
CA THR A 532 15.34 33.92 1.43
C THR A 532 14.71 33.68 2.79
N LEU A 533 14.53 32.41 3.15
CA LEU A 533 14.14 31.95 4.48
C LEU A 533 15.39 31.55 5.27
N LEU A 534 15.47 31.95 6.54
CA LEU A 534 16.58 31.58 7.42
C LEU A 534 16.17 30.41 8.32
N VAL A 535 16.97 29.36 8.31
CA VAL A 535 16.84 28.19 9.19
C VAL A 535 17.85 28.35 10.33
N PRO A 536 17.41 28.62 11.57
CA PRO A 536 18.27 29.03 12.68
C PRO A 536 19.39 28.04 12.99
N GLU A 537 19.06 26.76 13.10
CA GLU A 537 20.04 25.68 13.24
C GLU A 537 19.60 24.49 12.38
N SER A 538 20.50 23.95 11.56
CA SER A 538 20.21 22.81 10.69
C SER A 538 21.46 22.01 10.34
N THR A 539 21.29 20.71 10.13
CA THR A 539 22.24 19.87 9.39
C THR A 539 21.81 19.83 7.92
N SER A 540 22.33 18.88 7.13
CA SER A 540 21.84 18.64 5.77
C SER A 540 20.40 18.14 5.71
N THR A 541 19.93 17.45 6.75
CA THR A 541 18.65 16.69 6.76
C THR A 541 17.76 16.99 7.96
N VAL A 542 18.28 17.67 8.98
CA VAL A 542 17.58 18.02 10.22
C VAL A 542 17.51 19.54 10.37
N ALA A 543 16.35 20.08 10.73
CA ALA A 543 16.20 21.49 11.09
C ALA A 543 15.64 21.67 12.49
N LYS A 544 16.03 22.76 13.15
CA LYS A 544 15.56 23.13 14.48
C LYS A 544 15.09 24.58 14.49
N PHE A 545 13.87 24.77 14.95
CA PHE A 545 13.21 26.07 15.09
C PHE A 545 12.60 26.20 16.48
N THR A 546 12.51 27.43 17.00
CA THR A 546 11.53 27.75 18.02
C THR A 546 10.18 28.03 17.38
N PHE A 547 9.10 27.88 18.15
CA PHE A 547 7.75 28.17 17.69
C PHE A 547 7.59 29.61 17.19
N GLN A 548 8.24 30.56 17.86
CA GLN A 548 8.30 31.95 17.43
C GLN A 548 8.95 32.10 16.04
N GLN A 549 10.08 31.44 15.81
CA GLN A 549 10.79 31.53 14.53
C GLN A 549 9.99 30.95 13.36
N LEU A 550 9.21 29.90 13.60
CA LEU A 550 8.50 29.18 12.53
C LEU A 550 7.07 29.66 12.31
N CYS A 551 6.34 30.00 13.37
CA CYS A 551 4.91 30.31 13.29
C CYS A 551 4.60 31.80 13.47
N GLU A 552 5.39 32.58 14.22
CA GLU A 552 5.13 34.03 14.37
C GLU A 552 5.58 34.86 13.17
N ASN A 553 6.56 34.36 12.40
CA ASN A 553 6.97 34.97 11.13
C ASN A 553 5.94 34.74 10.01
N PRO A 554 5.80 35.67 9.04
CA PRO A 554 4.80 35.60 7.97
C PRO A 554 5.17 34.56 6.89
N LEU A 555 5.26 33.30 7.30
CA LEU A 555 5.48 32.16 6.44
C LEU A 555 4.16 31.67 5.84
N SER A 556 4.23 31.21 4.60
CA SER A 556 3.10 30.65 3.86
C SER A 556 3.20 29.11 3.79
N ALA A 557 2.13 28.46 3.32
CA ALA A 557 2.14 27.01 3.10
C ALA A 557 3.31 26.55 2.23
N ALA A 558 3.69 27.34 1.22
CA ALA A 558 4.83 27.04 0.36
C ALA A 558 6.17 27.02 1.11
N ASP A 559 6.34 27.87 2.12
CA ASP A 559 7.54 27.86 2.95
C ASP A 559 7.62 26.59 3.78
N TYR A 560 6.51 26.18 4.40
CA TYR A 560 6.46 24.97 5.21
C TYR A 560 6.71 23.73 4.37
N ILE A 561 6.11 23.64 3.17
CA ILE A 561 6.35 22.54 2.22
C ILE A 561 7.84 22.48 1.85
N GLU A 562 8.46 23.61 1.53
CA GLU A 562 9.88 23.65 1.15
C GLU A 562 10.81 23.29 2.32
N ILE A 563 10.51 23.75 3.54
CA ILE A 563 11.22 23.33 4.76
C ILE A 563 11.12 21.80 4.92
N THR A 564 9.91 21.23 4.80
CA THR A 564 9.71 19.78 4.93
C THR A 564 10.31 18.94 3.80
N ARG A 565 10.51 19.55 2.61
CA ARG A 565 11.17 18.94 1.46
C ARG A 565 12.68 18.84 1.68
N VAL A 566 13.28 19.87 2.28
CA VAL A 566 14.72 19.92 2.52
C VAL A 566 15.10 19.11 3.77
N PHE A 567 14.30 19.19 4.83
CA PHE A 567 14.59 18.52 6.10
C PHE A 567 13.60 17.39 6.39
N GLY A 568 14.13 16.17 6.43
CA GLY A 568 13.39 14.95 6.77
C GLY A 568 13.05 14.86 8.26
N THR A 569 13.78 15.56 9.12
CA THR A 569 13.46 15.69 10.54
C THR A 569 13.41 17.16 10.96
N ILE A 570 12.37 17.56 11.69
CA ILE A 570 12.20 18.92 12.21
C ILE A 570 12.00 18.87 13.73
N PHE A 571 12.73 19.72 14.44
CA PHE A 571 12.53 20.05 15.85
C PHE A 571 11.82 21.39 15.97
N LEU A 572 10.67 21.41 16.63
CA LEU A 572 9.90 22.61 16.95
C LEU A 572 9.87 22.80 18.46
N LEU A 573 10.62 23.78 18.94
CA LEU A 573 10.80 24.04 20.36
C LEU A 573 9.85 25.11 20.89
N ASP A 574 9.51 25.01 22.17
CA ASP A 574 8.87 26.05 22.96
C ASP A 574 7.49 26.47 22.42
N VAL A 575 6.68 25.47 22.02
CA VAL A 575 5.29 25.68 21.61
C VAL A 575 4.46 26.02 22.84
N TRP A 576 4.13 27.30 22.98
CA TRP A 576 3.29 27.81 24.06
C TRP A 576 1.79 27.61 23.76
N LYS A 577 0.95 27.62 24.80
CA LYS A 577 -0.51 27.50 24.65
C LYS A 577 -1.05 28.67 23.84
N ILE A 578 -1.65 28.42 22.67
CA ILE A 578 -2.10 29.48 21.76
C ILE A 578 -3.45 30.04 22.25
N GLY A 579 -3.44 31.29 22.70
CA GLY A 579 -4.63 32.02 23.18
C GLY A 579 -5.58 32.48 22.08
N VAL A 580 -6.82 32.84 22.47
CA VAL A 580 -7.94 33.22 21.56
C VAL A 580 -7.61 34.41 20.65
N ASP A 581 -6.72 35.29 21.10
CA ASP A 581 -6.28 36.49 20.41
C ASP A 581 -5.35 36.20 19.21
N ARG A 582 -4.86 34.97 19.04
CA ARG A 582 -3.84 34.64 18.02
C ARG A 582 -4.29 33.59 17.00
N LYS A 583 -5.50 33.75 16.45
CA LYS A 583 -6.07 32.84 15.41
C LYS A 583 -5.16 32.64 14.19
N ASP A 584 -4.50 33.70 13.71
CA ASP A 584 -3.61 33.60 12.54
C ASP A 584 -2.34 32.81 12.83
N LEU A 585 -1.90 32.78 14.09
CA LEU A 585 -0.79 31.95 14.54
C LEU A 585 -1.21 30.48 14.60
N ALA A 586 -2.40 30.21 15.12
CA ALA A 586 -2.98 28.88 15.18
C ALA A 586 -3.16 28.28 13.76
N ARG A 587 -3.67 29.04 12.79
CA ARG A 587 -3.78 28.60 11.38
C ARG A 587 -2.43 28.30 10.73
N ARG A 588 -1.40 29.10 11.03
CA ARG A 588 -0.03 28.84 10.54
C ARG A 588 0.53 27.54 11.12
N PHE A 589 0.31 27.30 12.42
CA PHE A 589 0.73 26.05 13.06
C PHE A 589 -0.01 24.83 12.49
N ILE A 590 -1.33 24.91 12.27
CA ILE A 590 -2.10 23.85 11.59
C ILE A 590 -1.53 23.58 10.19
N THR A 591 -1.29 24.63 9.40
CA THR A 591 -0.69 24.51 8.07
C THR A 591 0.68 23.83 8.12
N PHE A 592 1.50 24.13 9.13
CA PHE A 592 2.80 23.48 9.31
C PHE A 592 2.69 21.99 9.69
N ILE A 593 1.79 21.65 10.63
CA ILE A 593 1.48 20.26 10.99
C ILE A 593 1.02 19.48 9.77
N ASP A 594 0.15 20.08 8.96
CA ASP A 594 -0.38 19.50 7.73
C ASP A 594 0.75 19.25 6.73
N ALA A 595 1.68 20.20 6.56
CA ALA A 595 2.85 20.04 5.70
C ALA A 595 3.74 18.87 6.17
N CYS A 596 4.10 18.80 7.47
CA CYS A 596 4.90 17.70 8.02
C CYS A 596 4.23 16.33 7.85
N TYR A 597 2.91 16.29 8.01
CA TYR A 597 2.13 15.07 7.86
C TYR A 597 2.12 14.61 6.40
N GLU A 598 1.89 15.51 5.46
CA GLU A 598 1.84 15.18 4.04
C GLU A 598 3.21 14.79 3.47
N SER A 599 4.28 15.42 3.96
CA SER A 599 5.66 15.14 3.55
C SER A 599 6.32 13.94 4.26
N LYS A 600 5.62 13.30 5.21
CA LYS A 600 6.19 12.27 6.09
C LYS A 600 7.47 12.73 6.80
N THR A 601 7.52 14.01 7.19
CA THR A 601 8.61 14.58 7.97
C THR A 601 8.50 14.12 9.43
N ARG A 602 9.62 13.68 10.01
CA ARG A 602 9.67 13.33 11.44
C ARG A 602 9.67 14.62 12.26
N LEU A 603 8.67 14.80 13.11
CA LEU A 603 8.46 16.05 13.86
C LEU A 603 8.61 15.82 15.37
N PHE A 604 9.63 16.44 15.97
CA PHE A 604 9.81 16.49 17.42
C PHE A 604 9.33 17.84 17.95
N ILE A 605 8.48 17.86 18.99
CA ILE A 605 7.90 19.07 19.56
C ILE A 605 8.16 19.14 21.06
N SER A 606 8.61 20.29 21.56
CA SER A 606 8.47 20.64 22.98
C SER A 606 7.35 21.67 23.15
N SER A 607 6.43 21.40 24.07
CA SER A 607 5.26 22.26 24.30
C SER A 607 4.98 22.51 25.78
N GLU A 608 4.41 23.67 26.08
CA GLU A 608 3.95 24.08 27.41
C GLU A 608 2.84 23.16 27.92
N VAL A 609 1.99 22.69 27.00
CA VAL A 609 0.76 21.95 27.30
C VAL A 609 0.68 20.66 26.47
N PRO A 610 -0.15 19.68 26.87
CA PRO A 610 -0.42 18.50 26.04
C PRO A 610 -1.04 18.87 24.68
N ILE A 611 -0.94 17.96 23.68
CA ILE A 611 -1.44 18.15 22.29
C ILE A 611 -2.86 18.73 22.24
N TYR A 612 -3.78 18.21 23.06
CA TYR A 612 -5.19 18.59 23.07
C TYR A 612 -5.46 19.98 23.68
N GLN A 613 -4.46 20.59 24.34
CA GLN A 613 -4.56 21.92 24.96
C GLN A 613 -3.80 22.99 24.17
N VAL A 614 -3.06 22.62 23.11
CA VAL A 614 -2.15 23.55 22.42
C VAL A 614 -2.88 24.68 21.69
N PHE A 615 -4.11 24.44 21.22
CA PHE A 615 -4.98 25.46 20.63
C PHE A 615 -6.14 25.87 21.56
N SER A 616 -5.95 25.76 22.88
CA SER A 616 -6.95 26.17 23.85
C SER A 616 -6.79 27.63 24.24
N GLY A 617 -7.86 28.42 24.22
CA GLY A 617 -7.91 29.77 24.77
C GLY A 617 -8.95 29.93 25.89
N ASP A 618 -8.74 30.92 26.77
CA ASP A 618 -9.65 31.19 27.88
C ASP A 618 -10.85 32.03 27.37
N ALA A 619 -11.75 31.41 26.60
CA ALA A 619 -12.92 32.07 26.04
C ALA A 619 -14.08 32.18 27.06
N LYS A 620 -14.71 33.36 27.14
CA LYS A 620 -16.02 33.50 27.77
C LYS A 620 -17.08 32.91 26.84
N SER A 621 -17.81 31.92 27.36
CA SER A 621 -18.98 31.21 26.80
C SER A 621 -19.66 31.87 25.60
N GLY A 622 -19.41 31.34 24.40
CA GLY A 622 -20.32 31.42 23.25
C GLY A 622 -21.16 30.14 23.14
N GLU A 623 -22.39 30.23 22.65
CA GLU A 623 -23.30 29.07 22.51
C GLU A 623 -22.75 28.04 21.52
N VAL A 624 -22.62 26.80 21.98
CA VAL A 624 -22.28 25.62 21.18
C VAL A 624 -23.55 25.09 20.54
N THR A 625 -23.61 25.03 19.21
CA THR A 625 -24.75 24.45 18.47
C THR A 625 -24.78 22.92 18.64
N ALA A 626 -25.97 22.31 18.54
CA ALA A 626 -26.16 20.87 18.76
C ALA A 626 -25.37 20.01 17.76
N GLU A 627 -25.29 20.46 16.51
CA GLU A 627 -24.54 19.80 15.43
C GLU A 627 -23.03 19.80 15.71
N MET A 628 -22.51 20.88 16.31
CA MET A 628 -21.10 21.03 16.68
C MET A 628 -20.74 20.27 17.96
N ARG A 629 -21.73 19.96 18.80
CA ARG A 629 -21.60 19.05 19.95
C ARG A 629 -21.51 17.59 19.51
N GLU A 630 -22.25 17.23 18.46
CA GLU A 630 -22.33 15.88 17.91
C GLU A 630 -21.05 15.48 17.18
N THR A 631 -20.50 16.34 16.31
CA THR A 631 -19.23 16.09 15.59
C THR A 631 -18.02 16.00 16.51
N MET A 632 -18.07 16.65 17.69
CA MET A 632 -16.96 16.66 18.64
C MET A 632 -17.03 15.53 19.67
N GLU A 633 -18.23 15.08 20.03
CA GLU A 633 -18.43 13.78 20.70
C GLU A 633 -17.95 12.63 19.81
N GLU A 634 -18.10 12.74 18.49
CA GLU A 634 -17.61 11.78 17.47
C GLU A 634 -16.07 11.70 17.38
N LEU A 635 -15.36 12.78 17.73
CA LEU A 635 -13.89 12.87 17.72
C LEU A 635 -13.26 12.60 19.10
N GLY A 636 -14.06 12.22 20.11
CA GLY A 636 -13.58 11.88 21.46
C GLY A 636 -13.20 13.07 22.34
N LEU A 637 -13.64 14.29 21.99
CA LEU A 637 -13.38 15.51 22.76
C LEU A 637 -14.61 15.84 23.64
N THR A 638 -14.40 16.06 24.94
CA THR A 638 -15.51 16.43 25.84
C THR A 638 -16.04 17.83 25.51
N ALA A 639 -17.35 18.05 25.65
CA ALA A 639 -17.99 19.36 25.44
C ALA A 639 -17.42 20.48 26.34
N ASP A 640 -16.72 20.12 27.43
CA ASP A 640 -16.00 21.07 28.27
C ASP A 640 -14.67 21.56 27.65
N LEU A 641 -14.06 20.84 26.71
CA LEU A 641 -12.87 21.29 25.94
C LEU A 641 -13.21 22.36 24.89
N LEU A 642 -14.49 22.44 24.48
CA LEU A 642 -15.00 23.47 23.57
C LEU A 642 -15.18 24.84 24.26
N LYS A 643 -15.45 24.85 25.57
CA LYS A 643 -15.42 26.10 26.35
C LYS A 643 -14.02 26.74 26.34
N SER A 644 -13.00 25.96 25.97
CA SER A 644 -11.62 26.38 25.80
C SER A 644 -11.12 26.41 24.35
N SER A 645 -11.92 26.11 23.31
CA SER A 645 -11.43 26.20 21.93
C SER A 645 -11.40 27.67 21.48
N MET A 646 -10.27 28.10 20.90
CA MET A 646 -10.11 29.47 20.41
C MET A 646 -10.86 29.78 19.11
N PHE A 647 -11.34 28.77 18.40
CA PHE A 647 -11.93 28.89 17.07
C PHE A 647 -13.45 28.98 17.11
N THR A 648 -14.02 29.80 16.22
CA THR A 648 -15.47 30.05 16.17
C THR A 648 -15.94 29.79 14.74
N GLY A 649 -16.40 28.57 14.47
CA GLY A 649 -16.88 28.13 13.15
C GLY A 649 -16.60 26.64 12.89
N GLU A 650 -17.49 25.99 12.15
CA GLU A 650 -17.43 24.54 11.86
C GLU A 650 -16.13 24.12 11.15
N GLU A 651 -15.70 24.89 10.15
CA GLU A 651 -14.45 24.61 9.40
C GLU A 651 -13.19 24.76 10.27
N GLU A 652 -13.17 25.74 11.19
CA GLU A 652 -12.02 26.01 12.04
C GLU A 652 -11.86 24.94 13.13
N ILE A 653 -12.97 24.47 13.68
CA ILE A 653 -13.00 23.37 14.65
C ILE A 653 -12.55 22.06 13.99
N PHE A 654 -12.98 21.81 12.76
CA PHE A 654 -12.53 20.65 11.99
C PHE A 654 -11.02 20.70 11.70
N ALA A 655 -10.50 21.87 11.31
CA ALA A 655 -9.06 22.05 11.07
C ALA A 655 -8.22 21.81 12.33
N PHE A 656 -8.69 22.29 13.49
CA PHE A 656 -8.08 22.04 14.79
C PHE A 656 -8.06 20.55 15.14
N ALA A 657 -9.22 19.88 15.08
CA ALA A 657 -9.33 18.48 15.46
C ALA A 657 -8.48 17.58 14.54
N ARG A 658 -8.43 17.90 13.24
CA ARG A 658 -7.53 17.25 12.28
C ARG A 658 -6.06 17.42 12.67
N ALA A 659 -5.63 18.62 13.04
CA ALA A 659 -4.25 18.88 13.44
C ALA A 659 -3.86 18.09 14.71
N CYS A 660 -4.72 18.06 15.72
CA CYS A 660 -4.50 17.25 16.92
C CYS A 660 -4.45 15.74 16.61
N SER A 661 -5.36 15.23 15.76
CA SER A 661 -5.34 13.84 15.30
C SER A 661 -4.04 13.51 14.57
N ARG A 662 -3.54 14.40 13.71
CA ARG A 662 -2.27 14.24 13.00
C ARG A 662 -1.09 14.22 13.95
N LEU A 663 -1.04 15.12 14.93
CA LEU A 663 0.00 15.11 15.98
C LEU A 663 0.03 13.80 16.77
N VAL A 664 -1.14 13.29 17.20
CA VAL A 664 -1.24 12.00 17.89
C VAL A 664 -0.75 10.85 17.01
N GLN A 665 -1.13 10.85 15.72
CA GLN A 665 -0.63 9.84 14.79
C GLN A 665 0.88 9.96 14.55
N MET A 666 1.43 11.18 14.54
CA MET A 666 2.87 11.41 14.40
C MET A 666 3.68 10.95 15.62
N GLU A 667 3.03 10.75 16.78
CA GLU A 667 3.63 10.09 17.94
C GLU A 667 3.64 8.56 17.84
N SER A 668 2.86 7.98 16.91
CA SER A 668 2.79 6.52 16.74
C SER A 668 4.16 5.98 16.34
N LYS A 669 4.46 4.77 16.79
CA LYS A 669 5.73 4.12 16.49
C LYS A 669 5.86 3.86 14.99
N GLU A 670 4.75 3.51 14.34
CA GLU A 670 4.60 3.29 12.91
C GLU A 670 4.94 4.55 12.11
N TRP A 671 4.52 5.72 12.59
CA TRP A 671 4.89 7.00 11.99
C TRP A 671 6.38 7.30 12.18
N VAL A 672 6.87 7.19 13.42
CA VAL A 672 8.27 7.48 13.72
C VAL A 672 9.19 6.61 12.88
N GLU A 673 8.88 5.33 12.70
CA GLU A 673 9.69 4.39 11.91
C GLU A 673 9.62 4.61 10.40
N SER A 674 8.52 5.15 9.87
CA SER A 674 8.35 5.42 8.43
C SER A 674 8.69 6.85 7.99
N ALA A 675 8.74 7.81 8.92
CA ALA A 675 8.98 9.22 8.65
C ALA A 675 10.48 9.58 8.62
N GLY A 676 10.86 10.51 7.72
CA GLY A 676 12.19 11.14 7.66
C GLY A 676 13.17 10.60 6.61
N THR A 677 12.76 9.70 5.72
CA THR A 677 13.57 9.13 4.63
C THR A 677 13.63 10.01 3.36
N SER A 678 12.90 11.13 3.31
CA SER A 678 12.71 11.94 2.08
C SER A 678 13.70 13.11 1.90
N ALA A 679 14.69 13.31 2.77
CA ALA A 679 15.64 14.42 2.64
C ALA A 679 16.61 14.18 1.47
N VAL A 680 16.31 14.77 0.31
CA VAL A 680 17.19 14.79 -0.85
C VAL A 680 18.47 15.55 -0.50
N GLY A 681 19.60 14.85 -0.46
CA GLY A 681 20.92 15.44 -0.22
C GLY A 681 21.22 16.55 -1.22
N ILE A 682 21.21 17.80 -0.76
CA ILE A 682 21.71 18.94 -1.53
C ILE A 682 23.25 18.84 -1.48
N LYS A 683 23.86 18.29 -2.55
CA LYS A 683 25.26 18.59 -2.84
C LYS A 683 25.33 20.05 -3.28
N SER A 684 26.01 20.88 -2.47
CA SER A 684 26.35 22.24 -2.83
C SER A 684 27.26 22.25 -4.06
N THR A 685 26.82 22.89 -5.14
CA THR A 685 27.72 23.54 -6.11
C THR A 685 27.81 25.02 -5.79
#